data_AF-U6G518-F1
#
_entry.id   AF-U6G518-F1
#
_cell.length_a   1.000
_cell.length_b   1.000
_cell.length_c   1.000
_cell.angle_alpha   90.00
_cell.angle_beta   90.00
_cell.angle_gamma   90.00
#
_symmetry.space_group_name_H-M   'P 1'
#
loop_
_entity.id
_entity.type
_entity.pdbx_description
1 polymer ?
#
loop_
_entity_poly.entity_id
_entity_poly.type
_entity_poly.pdbx_seq_one_letter_code
_entity_poly.pdbx_strand_id
1 'polypeptide(L)'
;MGPPASSSQQPDAVRAAAAKAASRGRRSCLRRWANVANSKVTWVVVLLVAVYLGFFYHPRALSYKYELLGGPGLDPAFAAPTRHFRVAVRNDGGGGLPSGYKKENVRLTWSITPSVQGRVGHPVLSEVYDLGGGEFQIAFRVKEGVPSGHELRLRISYIDRQNRISIPPLDISIPGPLHEPSCNAPIQPLLWTEAMGCPRSFPQLEEDLKNFETIDLVKLRQAIPKLLERSSATSLMHYVVKDNQVFKKPHGPFPAFSYFADMVLHQLAATVKLPDVEFVLNVGDWPLVAKSWGEGRVPVFSWCGSTDSFDMVLPQWDVSRSTVLGNTESNPDLLASQGWSLHAWESKDSRAVFRGRDSNPVRVKLAQLSALHPNLLDVAITSWENDENFEAEEQLGGGSKKFIKLPEFSKYKYILELDGTVAAYRNPYLLASGSLLFKQDSAYYEWYQNELSPWQHFIPFDGTGEDLLAKLQWAKDHDEEAKKIAANARQYAKTNLLPERVLCYYYKALQGYAARQVGIPTVKEDMIWVPAPQLPKYNTCGSPSPLSRLGDYPVEPLYPTSAEAILSKADKDTVVIVHSAFCNKSARILADILVMARMYRAAGADLLFASAETFTTQYPVKWIRATNGPKLFFLKAGSSIPEQLDGEFTATTAVSFINSKLPNVQHHITAPPEVEQIVSDPIPERNDGPVKQIVANTFDELVLRSDKDVFLMVSAPWCGYCKKIRPAFFRFARAVAANPAAAALLDVAKMNGPTNEIKHPGFAVTHYPTIWFIRKGETEPIVFSGRSTEEGFLAFVKKQATNPAALEGLATTPRPPSRAKPSMKDLQNQTGSPILSVDSDSFYDDVLENDKDMLLLVYAPWCGHCKKLEPIYEEFGKLAAESKSASEALVVAKMDGAANRLPDEKYKVTGFPTVWFFKKGSDTPIKFMGERTTNGLASFVQQNATTKFDMKVPDAPAPALVSQPAPATNDGP
;
A
#
# COMPACT_ATOMS: atom_id res chain seq x y z
N MET A 1 8.74 -34.41 46.82
CA MET A 1 9.85 -35.19 47.40
C MET A 1 9.68 -36.63 46.96
N GLY A 2 10.78 -37.25 46.52
CA GLY A 2 10.84 -38.63 46.04
C GLY A 2 10.73 -39.69 47.15
N PRO A 3 10.88 -40.98 46.77
CA PRO A 3 10.09 -42.15 47.21
C PRO A 3 10.73 -42.94 48.38
N PRO A 4 10.20 -44.12 48.78
CA PRO A 4 10.86 -45.36 48.32
C PRO A 4 10.01 -46.65 48.20
N ALA A 5 10.51 -47.50 47.30
CA ALA A 5 10.63 -48.97 47.19
C ALA A 5 9.83 -50.02 48.03
N SER A 6 9.30 -50.99 47.26
CA SER A 6 9.46 -52.47 47.32
C SER A 6 8.72 -53.39 48.32
N SER A 7 8.02 -54.35 47.70
CA SER A 7 7.81 -55.78 48.03
C SER A 7 6.76 -56.19 49.08
N SER A 8 5.70 -56.90 48.65
CA SER A 8 5.55 -58.37 48.80
C SER A 8 4.07 -58.85 48.71
N GLN A 9 3.89 -59.98 48.00
CA GLN A 9 2.89 -61.06 48.19
C GLN A 9 1.35 -60.79 48.07
N GLN A 10 0.80 -61.26 46.93
CA GLN A 10 -0.39 -62.14 46.66
C GLN A 10 -1.49 -62.36 47.74
N PRO A 11 -2.72 -62.87 47.38
CA PRO A 11 -3.34 -63.07 46.06
C PRO A 11 -4.85 -62.72 45.98
N ASP A 12 -5.36 -62.79 44.74
CA ASP A 12 -6.71 -63.17 44.34
C ASP A 12 -7.95 -62.30 44.65
N ALA A 13 -8.73 -62.21 43.57
CA ALA A 13 -10.10 -61.72 43.44
C ALA A 13 -10.29 -60.20 43.28
N VAL A 14 -10.89 -59.88 42.13
CA VAL A 14 -11.51 -58.59 41.76
C VAL A 14 -10.59 -57.54 41.11
N ARG A 15 -10.08 -57.86 39.91
CA ARG A 15 -10.12 -56.98 38.70
C ARG A 15 -9.29 -57.59 37.57
N ALA A 16 -9.95 -58.37 36.71
CA ALA A 16 -9.49 -58.66 35.35
C ALA A 16 -10.72 -58.91 34.45
N ALA A 17 -11.61 -57.92 34.37
CA ALA A 17 -12.78 -57.92 33.47
C ALA A 17 -12.49 -57.27 32.10
N ALA A 18 -11.22 -57.12 31.73
CA ALA A 18 -10.82 -56.74 30.39
C ALA A 18 -9.52 -57.48 30.06
N ALA A 19 -9.49 -58.13 28.89
CA ALA A 19 -8.35 -58.88 28.35
C ALA A 19 -8.12 -60.33 28.85
N LYS A 20 -9.17 -61.17 28.84
CA LYS A 20 -9.04 -62.61 28.50
C LYS A 20 -10.32 -63.25 27.96
N ALA A 21 -11.01 -62.55 27.06
CA ALA A 21 -12.12 -63.09 26.26
C ALA A 21 -11.83 -62.95 24.75
N ALA A 22 -10.58 -63.17 24.35
CA ALA A 22 -10.12 -63.01 22.97
C ALA A 22 -9.09 -64.08 22.58
N SER A 23 -9.42 -65.37 22.74
CA SER A 23 -8.66 -66.44 22.05
C SER A 23 -9.32 -67.83 21.97
N ARG A 24 -10.56 -68.04 22.44
CA ARG A 24 -11.27 -69.32 22.22
C ARG A 24 -12.74 -69.09 21.86
N GLY A 25 -12.96 -68.78 20.58
CA GLY A 25 -14.30 -68.65 19.99
C GLY A 25 -14.31 -68.49 18.47
N ARG A 26 -13.19 -68.80 17.79
CA ARG A 26 -12.99 -68.55 16.34
C ARG A 26 -12.87 -69.83 15.50
N ARG A 27 -13.53 -70.93 15.88
CA ARG A 27 -13.58 -72.16 15.06
C ARG A 27 -14.94 -72.84 14.88
N SER A 28 -16.07 -72.25 15.29
CA SER A 28 -17.40 -72.88 15.06
C SER A 28 -18.48 -72.05 14.35
N CYS A 29 -18.26 -70.77 14.01
CA CYS A 29 -19.24 -70.00 13.21
C CYS A 29 -18.93 -69.94 11.69
N LEU A 30 -17.70 -70.28 11.27
CA LEU A 30 -17.32 -70.30 9.85
C LEU A 30 -17.75 -71.58 9.10
N ARG A 31 -18.37 -72.56 9.78
CA ARG A 31 -18.92 -73.78 9.14
C ARG A 31 -20.44 -73.79 8.95
N ARG A 32 -21.18 -72.76 9.42
CA ARG A 32 -22.63 -72.63 9.19
C ARG A 32 -23.02 -71.71 8.02
N TRP A 33 -22.09 -70.93 7.48
CA TRP A 33 -22.32 -70.09 6.29
C TRP A 33 -21.87 -70.73 4.97
N ALA A 34 -21.25 -71.92 5.03
CA ALA A 34 -20.81 -72.63 3.82
C ALA A 34 -21.93 -73.46 3.13
N ASN A 35 -23.11 -73.61 3.76
CA ASN A 35 -24.23 -74.38 3.18
C ASN A 35 -25.42 -73.52 2.68
N VAL A 36 -25.31 -72.19 2.68
CA VAL A 36 -26.33 -71.30 2.07
C VAL A 36 -25.91 -70.83 0.66
N ALA A 37 -24.66 -71.11 0.26
CA ALA A 37 -24.07 -70.66 -1.01
C ALA A 37 -24.37 -71.55 -2.23
N ASN A 38 -25.25 -72.56 -2.13
CA ASN A 38 -25.51 -73.49 -3.25
C ASN A 38 -26.99 -73.70 -3.62
N SER A 39 -27.87 -72.81 -3.17
CA SER A 39 -29.25 -72.77 -3.65
C SER A 39 -29.35 -71.81 -4.84
N LYS A 40 -29.80 -72.33 -5.99
CA LYS A 40 -30.13 -71.52 -7.19
C LYS A 40 -31.12 -70.38 -6.86
N VAL A 41 -31.93 -70.52 -5.82
CA VAL A 41 -32.91 -69.52 -5.38
C VAL A 41 -32.24 -68.29 -4.74
N THR A 42 -31.12 -68.47 -4.03
CA THR A 42 -30.42 -67.35 -3.37
C THR A 42 -29.71 -66.47 -4.39
N TRP A 43 -29.13 -67.07 -5.43
CA TRP A 43 -28.56 -66.31 -6.55
C TRP A 43 -29.63 -65.59 -7.35
N VAL A 44 -30.80 -66.20 -7.58
CA VAL A 44 -31.93 -65.54 -8.24
C VAL A 44 -32.45 -64.36 -7.43
N VAL A 45 -32.54 -64.45 -6.10
CA VAL A 45 -32.96 -63.31 -5.25
C VAL A 45 -31.92 -62.20 -5.24
N VAL A 46 -30.62 -62.51 -5.18
CA VAL A 46 -29.55 -61.50 -5.29
C VAL A 46 -29.54 -60.87 -6.68
N LEU A 47 -29.76 -61.64 -7.75
CA LEU A 47 -29.88 -61.12 -9.10
C LEU A 47 -31.15 -60.30 -9.28
N LEU A 48 -32.28 -60.70 -8.69
CA LEU A 48 -33.52 -59.93 -8.73
C LEU A 48 -33.44 -58.66 -7.89
N VAL A 49 -32.73 -58.65 -6.76
CA VAL A 49 -32.46 -57.43 -5.98
C VAL A 49 -31.45 -56.54 -6.72
N ALA A 50 -30.42 -57.10 -7.37
CA ALA A 50 -29.47 -56.34 -8.18
C ALA A 50 -30.11 -55.80 -9.47
N VAL A 51 -31.04 -56.56 -10.08
CA VAL A 51 -31.85 -56.12 -11.21
C VAL A 51 -32.90 -55.12 -10.74
N TYR A 52 -33.57 -55.31 -9.61
CA TYR A 52 -34.51 -54.35 -9.04
C TYR A 52 -33.81 -53.04 -8.65
N LEU A 53 -32.65 -53.10 -7.99
CA LEU A 53 -31.80 -51.93 -7.75
C LEU A 53 -31.22 -51.36 -9.06
N GLY A 54 -30.94 -52.19 -10.07
CA GLY A 54 -30.49 -51.72 -11.38
C GLY A 54 -31.58 -51.07 -12.24
N PHE A 55 -32.82 -51.53 -12.14
CA PHE A 55 -33.99 -51.05 -12.89
C PHE A 55 -34.71 -49.89 -12.19
N PHE A 56 -34.81 -49.91 -10.85
CA PHE A 56 -35.48 -48.88 -10.05
C PHE A 56 -34.51 -47.87 -9.42
N TYR A 57 -33.21 -48.20 -9.33
CA TYR A 57 -32.14 -47.30 -8.87
C TYR A 57 -31.18 -47.04 -10.04
N HIS A 58 -31.71 -46.54 -11.16
CA HIS A 58 -30.88 -45.70 -12.01
C HIS A 58 -30.68 -44.38 -11.26
N PRO A 59 -29.47 -44.05 -10.76
CA PRO A 59 -29.20 -42.68 -10.36
C PRO A 59 -29.45 -41.83 -11.60
N ARG A 60 -30.53 -41.03 -11.61
CA ARG A 60 -30.75 -40.05 -12.67
C ARG A 60 -29.46 -39.25 -12.75
N ALA A 61 -28.77 -39.35 -13.90
CA ALA A 61 -27.62 -38.50 -14.16
C ALA A 61 -28.13 -37.07 -14.05
N LEU A 62 -27.69 -36.34 -13.02
CA LEU A 62 -28.07 -34.95 -12.82
C LEU A 62 -27.60 -34.18 -14.05
N SER A 63 -28.55 -33.60 -14.79
CA SER A 63 -28.23 -32.68 -15.86
C SER A 63 -27.92 -31.31 -15.24
N TYR A 64 -26.89 -30.65 -15.75
CA TYR A 64 -26.45 -29.34 -15.28
C TYR A 64 -26.59 -28.33 -16.41
N LYS A 65 -27.03 -27.11 -16.08
CA LYS A 65 -27.17 -26.01 -17.04
C LYS A 65 -26.68 -24.71 -16.45
N TYR A 66 -26.23 -23.83 -17.33
CA TYR A 66 -26.07 -22.42 -16.99
C TYR A 66 -27.43 -21.73 -16.92
N GLU A 67 -27.59 -20.87 -15.93
CA GLU A 67 -28.71 -19.97 -15.74
C GLU A 67 -28.16 -18.53 -15.72
N LEU A 68 -28.71 -17.66 -16.57
CA LEU A 68 -28.37 -16.25 -16.58
C LEU A 68 -29.16 -15.55 -15.46
N LEU A 69 -28.47 -15.06 -14.43
CA LEU A 69 -29.10 -14.33 -13.32
C LEU A 69 -29.25 -12.83 -13.61
N GLY A 70 -28.65 -12.34 -14.69
CA GLY A 70 -28.68 -10.93 -15.10
C GLY A 70 -27.60 -10.08 -14.44
N GLY A 71 -27.66 -8.77 -14.68
CA GLY A 71 -26.74 -7.77 -14.14
C GLY A 71 -26.57 -6.58 -15.10
N PRO A 72 -26.11 -5.43 -14.59
CA PRO A 72 -26.12 -4.18 -15.35
C PRO A 72 -25.19 -4.21 -16.56
N GLY A 73 -24.15 -5.05 -16.56
CA GLY A 73 -23.22 -5.19 -17.67
C GLY A 73 -23.84 -5.69 -18.98
N LEU A 74 -25.05 -6.27 -18.94
CA LEU A 74 -25.79 -6.70 -20.13
C LEU A 74 -26.55 -5.56 -20.82
N ASP A 75 -26.79 -4.45 -20.13
CA ASP A 75 -27.44 -3.28 -20.71
C ASP A 75 -26.41 -2.46 -21.51
N PRO A 76 -26.61 -2.21 -22.81
CA PRO A 76 -25.72 -1.34 -23.59
C PRO A 76 -25.54 0.05 -22.99
N ALA A 77 -26.59 0.61 -22.39
CA ALA A 77 -26.58 1.94 -21.77
C ALA A 77 -25.80 1.99 -20.45
N PHE A 78 -25.47 0.84 -19.85
CA PHE A 78 -24.67 0.78 -18.63
C PHE A 78 -23.21 1.22 -18.88
N ALA A 79 -22.90 2.45 -18.50
CA ALA A 79 -21.64 3.10 -18.82
C ALA A 79 -20.68 3.12 -17.62
N ALA A 80 -20.20 1.94 -17.21
CA ALA A 80 -19.13 1.79 -16.22
C ALA A 80 -17.85 1.21 -16.86
N PRO A 81 -16.64 1.54 -16.34
CA PRO A 81 -15.38 1.01 -16.86
C PRO A 81 -15.32 -0.52 -16.87
N THR A 82 -15.82 -1.13 -15.78
CA THR A 82 -15.98 -2.58 -15.67
C THR A 82 -17.46 -2.91 -15.67
N ARG A 83 -17.89 -3.67 -16.68
CA ARG A 83 -19.23 -4.24 -16.81
C ARG A 83 -19.30 -5.57 -16.10
N HIS A 84 -20.42 -5.91 -15.48
CA HIS A 84 -20.56 -7.22 -14.83
C HIS A 84 -21.98 -7.77 -14.86
N PHE A 85 -22.08 -9.09 -14.81
CA PHE A 85 -23.35 -9.82 -14.66
C PHE A 85 -23.10 -11.18 -14.00
N ARG A 86 -24.17 -11.86 -13.59
CA ARG A 86 -24.11 -13.12 -12.86
C ARG A 86 -24.68 -14.27 -13.66
N VAL A 87 -24.06 -15.43 -13.49
CA VAL A 87 -24.53 -16.71 -14.00
C VAL A 87 -24.50 -17.73 -12.87
N ALA A 88 -25.42 -18.69 -12.87
CA ALA A 88 -25.38 -19.83 -11.99
C ALA A 88 -25.24 -21.13 -12.78
N VAL A 89 -24.63 -22.12 -12.17
CA VAL A 89 -24.69 -23.51 -12.62
C VAL A 89 -25.63 -24.24 -11.67
N ARG A 90 -26.74 -24.75 -12.19
CA ARG A 90 -27.75 -25.49 -11.44
C ARG A 90 -27.94 -26.87 -12.02
N ASN A 91 -28.29 -27.83 -11.17
CA ASN A 91 -28.81 -29.11 -11.63
C ASN A 91 -30.35 -29.08 -11.78
N ASP A 92 -30.93 -30.14 -12.35
CA ASP A 92 -32.38 -30.27 -12.56
C ASP A 92 -33.24 -30.12 -11.28
N GLY A 93 -32.65 -30.32 -10.09
CA GLY A 93 -33.29 -30.15 -8.79
C GLY A 93 -33.01 -28.81 -8.10
N GLY A 94 -32.38 -27.85 -8.79
CA GLY A 94 -31.98 -26.55 -8.22
C GLY A 94 -30.75 -26.60 -7.30
N GLY A 95 -30.10 -27.76 -7.19
CA GLY A 95 -28.90 -27.97 -6.38
C GLY A 95 -27.61 -27.37 -6.98
N GLY A 96 -26.51 -27.46 -6.21
CA GLY A 96 -25.22 -26.83 -6.50
C GLY A 96 -24.36 -27.52 -7.57
N LEU A 97 -23.08 -27.15 -7.60
CA LEU A 97 -22.09 -27.57 -8.60
C LEU A 97 -21.88 -29.10 -8.65
N PRO A 98 -21.53 -29.65 -9.83
CA PRO A 98 -21.13 -31.05 -9.92
C PRO A 98 -19.88 -31.32 -9.07
N SER A 99 -19.81 -32.51 -8.47
CA SER A 99 -18.62 -32.95 -7.75
C SER A 99 -17.40 -32.92 -8.67
N GLY A 100 -16.32 -32.25 -8.24
CA GLY A 100 -15.11 -32.07 -9.04
C GLY A 100 -15.13 -30.87 -9.99
N TYR A 101 -16.18 -30.03 -9.96
CA TYR A 101 -16.21 -28.76 -10.69
C TYR A 101 -15.00 -27.89 -10.34
N LYS A 102 -14.34 -27.35 -11.37
CA LYS A 102 -13.19 -26.44 -11.22
C LYS A 102 -13.46 -25.15 -11.99
N LYS A 103 -13.40 -24.01 -11.32
CA LYS A 103 -13.60 -22.70 -11.97
C LYS A 103 -12.61 -22.47 -13.12
N GLU A 104 -11.41 -23.04 -13.04
CA GLU A 104 -10.36 -22.94 -14.04
C GLU A 104 -10.72 -23.65 -15.35
N ASN A 105 -11.79 -24.44 -15.38
CA ASN A 105 -12.31 -25.12 -16.57
C ASN A 105 -13.39 -24.31 -17.29
N VAL A 106 -13.83 -23.16 -16.73
CA VAL A 106 -14.71 -22.22 -17.42
C VAL A 106 -13.92 -21.50 -18.51
N ARG A 107 -14.48 -21.42 -19.72
CA ARG A 107 -13.90 -20.74 -20.88
C ARG A 107 -14.89 -19.71 -21.38
N LEU A 108 -14.44 -18.45 -21.41
CA LEU A 108 -15.17 -17.33 -21.98
C LEU A 108 -14.62 -17.05 -23.39
N THR A 109 -15.48 -17.12 -24.41
CA THR A 109 -15.10 -16.79 -25.80
C THR A 109 -15.89 -15.56 -26.24
N TRP A 110 -15.19 -14.46 -26.45
CA TRP A 110 -15.79 -13.19 -26.87
C TRP A 110 -15.57 -12.92 -28.36
N SER A 111 -16.60 -12.44 -29.06
CA SER A 111 -16.53 -12.02 -30.45
C SER A 111 -17.46 -10.85 -30.75
N ILE A 112 -17.21 -10.13 -31.86
CA ILE A 112 -18.13 -9.11 -32.39
C ILE A 112 -18.79 -9.67 -33.65
N THR A 113 -20.11 -9.54 -33.77
CA THR A 113 -20.88 -10.03 -34.92
C THR A 113 -21.78 -8.92 -35.50
N PRO A 114 -21.71 -8.62 -36.81
CA PRO A 114 -20.72 -9.09 -37.78
C PRO A 114 -19.28 -8.72 -37.39
N SER A 115 -18.26 -9.33 -38.00
CA SER A 115 -16.87 -8.99 -37.71
C SER A 115 -16.52 -7.58 -38.20
N VAL A 116 -15.83 -6.78 -37.39
CA VAL A 116 -15.34 -5.45 -37.79
C VAL A 116 -13.97 -5.57 -38.45
N GLN A 117 -13.81 -5.01 -39.65
CA GLN A 117 -12.56 -5.07 -40.42
C GLN A 117 -11.41 -4.35 -39.71
N GLY A 118 -10.21 -4.95 -39.72
CA GLY A 118 -9.00 -4.36 -39.13
C GLY A 118 -8.82 -4.54 -37.61
N ARG A 119 -9.78 -5.18 -36.92
CA ARG A 119 -9.67 -5.50 -35.49
C ARG A 119 -9.04 -6.87 -35.27
N VAL A 120 -8.05 -6.93 -34.39
CA VAL A 120 -7.29 -8.15 -34.06
C VAL A 120 -7.24 -8.32 -32.55
N GLY A 121 -7.67 -9.49 -32.05
CA GLY A 121 -7.64 -9.84 -30.64
C GLY A 121 -9.02 -9.90 -29.99
N HIS A 122 -9.04 -10.05 -28.66
CA HIS A 122 -10.29 -10.11 -27.90
C HIS A 122 -10.88 -8.71 -27.69
N PRO A 123 -12.19 -8.51 -27.95
CA PRO A 123 -12.83 -7.19 -27.84
C PRO A 123 -12.94 -6.68 -26.40
N VAL A 124 -12.73 -7.56 -25.41
CA VAL A 124 -12.83 -7.26 -23.99
C VAL A 124 -11.71 -7.93 -23.19
N LEU A 125 -11.41 -7.39 -22.01
CA LEU A 125 -10.80 -8.14 -20.90
C LEU A 125 -11.91 -8.71 -20.03
N SER A 126 -11.78 -9.93 -19.51
CA SER A 126 -12.80 -10.51 -18.63
C SER A 126 -12.23 -11.40 -17.54
N GLU A 127 -12.89 -11.40 -16.39
CA GLU A 127 -12.60 -12.24 -15.23
C GLU A 127 -13.87 -12.92 -14.71
N VAL A 128 -13.67 -14.02 -13.97
CA VAL A 128 -14.75 -14.80 -13.35
C VAL A 128 -14.48 -14.90 -11.85
N TYR A 129 -15.42 -14.40 -11.04
CA TYR A 129 -15.41 -14.53 -9.59
C TYR A 129 -16.42 -15.56 -9.15
N ASP A 130 -15.99 -16.51 -8.32
CA ASP A 130 -16.85 -17.54 -7.73
C ASP A 130 -17.49 -16.99 -6.46
N LEU A 131 -18.81 -16.84 -6.48
CA LEU A 131 -19.58 -16.31 -5.36
C LEU A 131 -20.01 -17.42 -4.38
N GLY A 132 -19.72 -18.68 -4.68
CA GLY A 132 -20.16 -19.86 -3.94
C GLY A 132 -21.54 -20.35 -4.36
N GLY A 133 -21.87 -21.60 -3.99
CA GLY A 133 -23.18 -22.19 -4.29
C GLY A 133 -23.47 -22.42 -5.78
N GLY A 134 -22.45 -22.32 -6.64
CA GLY A 134 -22.57 -22.40 -8.10
C GLY A 134 -22.88 -21.08 -8.79
N GLU A 135 -22.86 -19.96 -8.09
CA GLU A 135 -23.00 -18.62 -8.66
C GLU A 135 -21.63 -18.03 -9.02
N PHE A 136 -21.54 -17.41 -10.20
CA PHE A 136 -20.35 -16.75 -10.70
C PHE A 136 -20.69 -15.33 -11.15
N GLN A 137 -19.79 -14.40 -10.88
CA GLN A 137 -19.82 -13.05 -11.43
C GLN A 137 -18.81 -12.95 -12.56
N ILE A 138 -19.30 -12.58 -13.75
CA ILE A 138 -18.47 -12.32 -14.92
C ILE A 138 -18.30 -10.82 -15.00
N ALA A 139 -17.06 -10.35 -14.85
CA ALA A 139 -16.69 -8.95 -15.00
C ALA A 139 -15.90 -8.78 -16.30
N PHE A 140 -16.18 -7.74 -17.09
CA PHE A 140 -15.49 -7.48 -18.34
C PHE A 140 -15.34 -5.98 -18.64
N ARG A 141 -14.25 -5.62 -19.31
CA ARG A 141 -13.91 -4.25 -19.72
C ARG A 141 -13.76 -4.20 -21.23
N VAL A 142 -14.49 -3.29 -21.88
CA VAL A 142 -14.46 -3.11 -23.33
C VAL A 142 -13.12 -2.51 -23.73
N LYS A 143 -12.34 -3.24 -24.54
CA LYS A 143 -11.06 -2.78 -25.10
C LYS A 143 -11.25 -2.08 -26.44
N GLU A 144 -12.13 -2.61 -27.27
CA GLU A 144 -12.43 -2.09 -28.59
C GLU A 144 -13.94 -1.87 -28.68
N GLY A 145 -14.39 -0.61 -28.72
CA GLY A 145 -15.81 -0.29 -28.66
C GLY A 145 -16.63 -0.97 -29.76
N VAL A 146 -17.79 -1.52 -29.45
CA VAL A 146 -18.66 -2.22 -30.39
C VAL A 146 -19.50 -1.20 -31.14
N PRO A 147 -19.47 -1.13 -32.48
CA PRO A 147 -20.25 -0.16 -33.24
C PRO A 147 -21.76 -0.46 -33.22
N SER A 148 -22.56 0.53 -33.59
CA SER A 148 -23.99 0.36 -33.87
C SER A 148 -24.20 -0.69 -34.99
N GLY A 149 -25.26 -1.49 -34.88
CA GLY A 149 -25.54 -2.59 -35.82
C GLY A 149 -24.66 -3.84 -35.66
N HIS A 150 -23.80 -3.86 -34.64
CA HIS A 150 -23.00 -5.03 -34.25
C HIS A 150 -23.42 -5.51 -32.86
N GLU A 151 -23.06 -6.74 -32.53
CA GLU A 151 -23.31 -7.37 -31.23
C GLU A 151 -22.00 -7.87 -30.62
N LEU A 152 -21.82 -7.65 -29.32
CA LEU A 152 -20.82 -8.36 -28.52
C LEU A 152 -21.40 -9.72 -28.11
N ARG A 153 -20.81 -10.81 -28.60
CA ARG A 153 -21.22 -12.16 -28.24
C ARG A 153 -20.24 -12.79 -27.26
N LEU A 154 -20.78 -13.43 -26.25
CA LEU A 154 -20.06 -14.27 -25.30
C LEU A 154 -20.59 -15.70 -25.38
N ARG A 155 -19.68 -16.65 -25.57
CA ARG A 155 -19.92 -18.07 -25.31
C ARG A 155 -19.23 -18.50 -24.02
N ILE A 156 -20.00 -18.97 -23.06
CA ILE A 156 -19.53 -19.59 -21.82
C ILE A 156 -19.55 -21.11 -22.03
N SER A 157 -18.40 -21.76 -21.88
CA SER A 157 -18.30 -23.21 -21.97
C SER A 157 -17.51 -23.79 -20.80
N TYR A 158 -17.83 -25.03 -20.43
CA TYR A 158 -17.11 -25.77 -19.40
C TYR A 158 -16.41 -26.96 -20.05
N ILE A 159 -15.08 -27.03 -19.91
CA ILE A 159 -14.28 -28.10 -20.50
C ILE A 159 -13.57 -28.87 -19.40
N ASP A 160 -14.12 -30.02 -19.01
CA ASP A 160 -13.49 -30.95 -18.08
C ASP A 160 -13.48 -32.38 -18.64
N ARG A 161 -12.38 -32.71 -19.32
CA ARG A 161 -12.18 -34.03 -19.92
C ARG A 161 -11.86 -35.12 -18.88
N GLN A 162 -11.45 -34.75 -17.67
CA GLN A 162 -11.05 -35.70 -16.64
C GLN A 162 -12.26 -36.23 -15.87
N ASN A 163 -13.18 -35.35 -15.49
CA ASN A 163 -14.35 -35.74 -14.66
C ASN A 163 -15.60 -36.07 -15.48
N ARG A 164 -15.55 -35.99 -16.82
CA ARG A 164 -16.69 -36.23 -17.75
C ARG A 164 -17.94 -35.40 -17.38
N ILE A 165 -17.75 -34.23 -16.80
CA ILE A 165 -18.81 -33.28 -16.51
C ILE A 165 -19.16 -32.56 -17.82
N SER A 166 -20.43 -32.61 -18.22
CA SER A 166 -20.95 -31.91 -19.38
C SER A 166 -21.94 -30.85 -18.93
N ILE A 167 -21.66 -29.59 -19.27
CA ILE A 167 -22.58 -28.46 -19.08
C ILE A 167 -22.75 -27.84 -20.46
N PRO A 168 -23.98 -27.79 -21.02
CA PRO A 168 -24.24 -27.13 -22.30
C PRO A 168 -23.76 -25.68 -22.27
N PRO A 169 -23.14 -25.17 -23.36
CA PRO A 169 -22.65 -23.80 -23.39
C PRO A 169 -23.80 -22.79 -23.30
N LEU A 170 -23.52 -21.64 -22.69
CA LEU A 170 -24.43 -20.48 -22.68
C LEU A 170 -23.91 -19.42 -23.65
N ASP A 171 -24.75 -19.04 -24.60
CA ASP A 171 -24.47 -17.95 -25.54
C ASP A 171 -25.25 -16.69 -25.11
N ILE A 172 -24.56 -15.57 -24.99
CA ILE A 172 -25.09 -14.26 -24.61
C ILE A 172 -24.76 -13.26 -25.72
N SER A 173 -25.70 -12.40 -26.07
CA SER A 173 -25.51 -11.32 -27.05
C SER A 173 -25.87 -9.98 -26.42
N ILE A 174 -24.99 -8.99 -26.57
CA ILE A 174 -25.18 -7.62 -26.11
C ILE A 174 -25.13 -6.70 -27.33
N PRO A 175 -26.22 -5.99 -27.66
CA PRO A 175 -26.26 -5.12 -28.82
C PRO A 175 -25.35 -3.90 -28.64
N GLY A 176 -24.69 -3.47 -29.72
CA GLY A 176 -23.96 -2.22 -29.78
C GLY A 176 -24.89 -1.01 -29.96
N PRO A 177 -24.40 0.22 -29.71
CA PRO A 177 -22.99 0.52 -29.47
C PRO A 177 -22.56 0.25 -28.02
N LEU A 178 -21.33 -0.27 -27.85
CA LEU A 178 -20.65 -0.37 -26.55
C LEU A 178 -19.36 0.44 -26.61
N HIS A 179 -19.16 1.34 -25.67
CA HIS A 179 -18.00 2.22 -25.68
C HIS A 179 -16.87 1.70 -24.80
N GLU A 180 -15.62 1.99 -25.20
CA GLU A 180 -14.46 1.79 -24.33
C GLU A 180 -14.48 2.82 -23.18
N PRO A 181 -13.88 2.54 -22.01
CA PRO A 181 -13.97 3.42 -20.84
C PRO A 181 -13.44 4.85 -21.03
N SER A 182 -12.53 5.06 -21.99
CA SER A 182 -12.00 6.40 -22.32
C SER A 182 -12.87 7.21 -23.28
N CYS A 183 -13.97 6.63 -23.77
CA CYS A 183 -14.95 7.35 -24.56
C CYS A 183 -15.63 8.46 -23.74
N ASN A 184 -15.82 9.62 -24.35
CA ASN A 184 -16.54 10.75 -23.77
C ASN A 184 -17.82 10.99 -24.58
N ALA A 185 -18.92 10.41 -24.12
CA ALA A 185 -20.23 10.46 -24.76
C ALA A 185 -21.33 10.50 -23.67
N PRO A 186 -21.44 11.61 -22.92
CA PRO A 186 -22.35 11.71 -21.80
C PRO A 186 -23.81 11.66 -22.27
N ILE A 187 -24.60 10.79 -21.66
CA ILE A 187 -26.04 10.66 -21.94
C ILE A 187 -26.88 11.46 -20.94
N GLN A 188 -28.19 11.52 -21.18
CA GLN A 188 -29.11 12.25 -20.31
C GLN A 188 -29.18 11.60 -18.91
N PRO A 189 -29.25 12.40 -17.83
CA PRO A 189 -29.30 11.93 -16.45
C PRO A 189 -30.27 10.79 -16.18
N LEU A 190 -31.53 10.92 -16.63
CA LEU A 190 -32.56 9.93 -16.36
C LEU A 190 -32.19 8.55 -16.92
N LEU A 191 -31.79 8.50 -18.19
CA LEU A 191 -31.37 7.27 -18.88
C LEU A 191 -30.14 6.64 -18.20
N TRP A 192 -29.16 7.48 -17.83
CA TRP A 192 -27.98 7.01 -17.12
C TRP A 192 -28.34 6.42 -15.75
N THR A 193 -29.15 7.11 -14.95
CA THR A 193 -29.54 6.62 -13.62
C THR A 193 -30.37 5.33 -13.68
N GLU A 194 -31.18 5.16 -14.72
CA GLU A 194 -31.95 3.94 -14.96
C GLU A 194 -31.04 2.77 -15.32
N ALA A 195 -30.13 2.95 -16.30
CA ALA A 195 -29.18 1.94 -16.71
C ALA A 195 -28.20 1.53 -15.58
N MET A 196 -27.81 2.49 -14.73
CA MET A 196 -26.96 2.24 -13.56
C MET A 196 -27.72 1.62 -12.37
N GLY A 197 -29.05 1.56 -12.41
CA GLY A 197 -29.87 1.10 -11.28
C GLY A 197 -29.70 1.97 -10.04
N CYS A 198 -29.54 3.29 -10.21
CA CYS A 198 -29.30 4.17 -9.08
C CYS A 198 -30.49 4.18 -8.11
N PRO A 199 -30.25 4.10 -6.78
CA PRO A 199 -31.33 4.27 -5.82
C PRO A 199 -31.83 5.71 -5.86
N ARG A 200 -33.07 5.91 -5.41
CA ARG A 200 -33.68 7.25 -5.37
C ARG A 200 -32.91 8.19 -4.45
N SER A 201 -32.47 7.68 -3.32
CA SER A 201 -31.71 8.39 -2.29
C SER A 201 -30.72 7.43 -1.59
N PHE A 202 -29.75 8.01 -0.89
CA PHE A 202 -28.82 7.29 -0.02
C PHE A 202 -28.97 7.84 1.40
N PRO A 203 -29.25 7.01 2.43
CA PRO A 203 -29.52 7.51 3.78
C PRO A 203 -28.42 8.41 4.35
N GLN A 204 -27.15 8.05 4.16
CA GLN A 204 -26.02 8.88 4.61
C GLN A 204 -25.99 10.23 3.91
N LEU A 205 -26.10 10.23 2.58
CA LEU A 205 -26.05 11.47 1.79
C LEU A 205 -27.20 12.42 2.14
N GLU A 206 -28.41 11.91 2.35
CA GLU A 206 -29.55 12.74 2.75
C GLU A 206 -29.32 13.37 4.13
N GLU A 207 -28.74 12.63 5.08
CA GLU A 207 -28.41 13.16 6.41
C GLU A 207 -27.34 14.26 6.32
N ASP A 208 -26.30 14.03 5.53
CA ASP A 208 -25.22 14.98 5.31
C ASP A 208 -25.78 16.29 4.68
N LEU A 209 -26.61 16.17 3.64
CA LEU A 209 -27.20 17.31 2.92
C LEU A 209 -28.24 18.10 3.72
N LYS A 210 -28.88 17.52 4.76
CA LYS A 210 -29.80 18.26 5.66
C LYS A 210 -29.10 19.37 6.42
N ASN A 211 -27.79 19.25 6.64
CA ASN A 211 -27.03 20.28 7.35
C ASN A 211 -26.86 21.56 6.52
N PHE A 212 -27.15 21.51 5.22
CA PHE A 212 -26.92 22.57 4.23
C PHE A 212 -28.16 22.78 3.35
N GLU A 213 -29.19 23.43 3.87
CA GLU A 213 -30.37 23.80 3.05
C GLU A 213 -30.00 24.74 1.90
N THR A 214 -28.97 25.56 2.09
CA THR A 214 -28.43 26.48 1.09
C THR A 214 -26.90 26.49 1.15
N ILE A 215 -26.27 26.44 -0.02
CA ILE A 215 -24.82 26.48 -0.20
C ILE A 215 -24.45 27.76 -0.96
N ASP A 216 -24.06 28.79 -0.22
CA ASP A 216 -23.64 30.08 -0.80
C ASP A 216 -22.18 29.97 -1.29
N LEU A 217 -21.99 30.06 -2.61
CA LEU A 217 -20.67 29.93 -3.23
C LEU A 217 -19.71 31.06 -2.85
N VAL A 218 -20.21 32.27 -2.53
CA VAL A 218 -19.36 33.38 -2.06
C VAL A 218 -18.81 33.05 -0.68
N LYS A 219 -19.66 32.57 0.23
CA LYS A 219 -19.24 32.15 1.57
C LYS A 219 -18.29 30.94 1.51
N LEU A 220 -18.55 29.97 0.65
CA LEU A 220 -17.66 28.82 0.43
C LEU A 220 -16.24 29.28 0.04
N ARG A 221 -16.13 30.14 -0.98
CA ARG A 221 -14.83 30.68 -1.44
C ARG A 221 -14.10 31.46 -0.34
N GLN A 222 -14.81 32.22 0.48
CA GLN A 222 -14.25 32.97 1.61
C GLN A 222 -13.81 32.07 2.77
N ALA A 223 -14.38 30.87 2.88
CA ALA A 223 -14.02 29.91 3.93
C ALA A 223 -12.73 29.13 3.62
N ILE A 224 -12.38 28.92 2.34
CA ILE A 224 -11.21 28.10 1.94
C ILE A 224 -9.91 28.51 2.66
N PRO A 225 -9.49 29.79 2.71
CA PRO A 225 -8.26 30.15 3.42
C PRO A 225 -8.31 29.81 4.92
N LYS A 226 -9.47 30.05 5.56
CA LYS A 226 -9.69 29.77 6.99
C LYS A 226 -9.66 28.27 7.30
N LEU A 227 -10.07 27.43 6.35
CA LEU A 227 -9.98 25.97 6.49
C LEU A 227 -8.52 25.49 6.47
N LEU A 228 -7.66 26.15 5.68
CA LEU A 228 -6.23 25.82 5.58
C LEU A 228 -5.43 26.31 6.79
N GLU A 229 -5.77 27.48 7.33
CA GLU A 229 -5.10 28.04 8.53
C GLU A 229 -5.19 27.13 9.75
N ARG A 230 -6.23 26.29 9.82
CA ARG A 230 -6.45 25.39 10.97
C ARG A 230 -5.54 24.17 11.00
N SER A 231 -4.89 23.83 9.88
CA SER A 231 -3.86 22.79 9.84
C SER A 231 -3.04 22.90 8.56
N SER A 232 -1.73 23.09 8.73
CA SER A 232 -0.77 23.10 7.63
C SER A 232 -0.69 21.75 6.88
N ALA A 233 -1.19 20.66 7.46
CA ALA A 233 -1.25 19.36 6.80
C ALA A 233 -2.55 19.13 6.00
N THR A 234 -3.52 20.04 6.11
CA THR A 234 -4.79 19.91 5.37
C THR A 234 -4.59 20.31 3.91
N SER A 235 -5.10 19.46 3.02
CA SER A 235 -5.15 19.76 1.59
C SER A 235 -6.58 19.72 1.10
N LEU A 236 -6.96 20.77 0.38
CA LEU A 236 -8.29 20.97 -0.17
C LEU A 236 -8.20 21.05 -1.68
N MET A 237 -9.19 20.47 -2.34
CA MET A 237 -9.40 20.61 -3.76
C MET A 237 -10.66 21.39 -3.99
N HIS A 238 -10.51 22.58 -4.58
CA HIS A 238 -11.64 23.39 -5.02
C HIS A 238 -11.99 22.99 -6.45
N TYR A 239 -13.11 22.30 -6.63
CA TYR A 239 -13.57 21.83 -7.94
C TYR A 239 -14.68 22.72 -8.48
N VAL A 240 -14.68 22.87 -9.81
CA VAL A 240 -15.78 23.42 -10.58
C VAL A 240 -16.08 22.46 -11.73
N VAL A 241 -17.31 21.96 -11.76
CA VAL A 241 -17.87 21.32 -12.95
C VAL A 241 -18.69 22.38 -13.68
N LYS A 242 -18.31 22.68 -14.92
CA LYS A 242 -18.97 23.70 -15.75
C LYS A 242 -19.08 23.18 -17.18
N ASP A 243 -20.28 23.20 -17.75
CA ASP A 243 -20.55 22.71 -19.10
C ASP A 243 -20.04 21.26 -19.29
N ASN A 244 -20.21 20.44 -18.25
CA ASN A 244 -19.78 19.05 -18.17
C ASN A 244 -18.25 18.85 -18.33
N GLN A 245 -17.46 19.88 -17.98
CA GLN A 245 -16.01 19.83 -17.87
C GLN A 245 -15.59 20.04 -16.41
N VAL A 246 -14.53 19.36 -16.00
CA VAL A 246 -14.05 19.38 -14.61
C VAL A 246 -12.79 20.22 -14.51
N PHE A 247 -12.81 21.20 -13.62
CA PHE A 247 -11.69 22.07 -13.29
C PHE A 247 -11.40 21.98 -11.80
N LYS A 248 -10.14 22.19 -11.41
CA LYS A 248 -9.71 22.11 -10.02
C LYS A 248 -8.66 23.16 -9.68
N LYS A 249 -8.64 23.55 -8.41
CA LYS A 249 -7.54 24.31 -7.81
C LYS A 249 -7.09 23.60 -6.52
N PRO A 250 -5.82 23.19 -6.43
CA PRO A 250 -5.27 22.63 -5.21
C PRO A 250 -4.98 23.73 -4.18
N HIS A 251 -5.17 23.39 -2.92
CA HIS A 251 -4.81 24.20 -1.77
C HIS A 251 -4.15 23.32 -0.71
N GLY A 252 -3.05 23.79 -0.11
CA GLY A 252 -2.31 23.03 0.89
C GLY A 252 -1.19 22.16 0.28
N PRO A 253 -0.35 21.55 1.12
CA PRO A 253 0.92 20.94 0.67
C PRO A 253 0.81 19.53 0.09
N PHE A 254 -0.31 18.83 0.28
CA PHE A 254 -0.50 17.41 -0.09
C PHE A 254 -1.65 17.11 -1.09
N PRO A 255 -1.77 17.83 -2.22
CA PRO A 255 -2.91 17.67 -3.13
C PRO A 255 -2.85 16.40 -4.02
N ALA A 256 -1.81 15.57 -3.96
CA ALA A 256 -1.64 14.41 -4.86
C ALA A 256 -2.80 13.40 -4.80
N PHE A 257 -3.43 13.25 -3.64
CA PHE A 257 -4.57 12.36 -3.45
C PHE A 257 -5.82 12.81 -4.23
N SER A 258 -5.84 14.04 -4.75
CA SER A 258 -6.87 14.52 -5.69
C SER A 258 -7.02 13.65 -6.93
N TYR A 259 -5.95 12.93 -7.32
CA TYR A 259 -5.95 11.98 -8.43
C TYR A 259 -7.14 11.01 -8.39
N PHE A 260 -7.49 10.48 -7.21
CA PHE A 260 -8.59 9.53 -7.11
C PHE A 260 -9.97 10.17 -7.34
N ALA A 261 -10.13 11.43 -6.92
CA ALA A 261 -11.34 12.20 -7.19
C ALA A 261 -11.42 12.60 -8.67
N ASP A 262 -10.30 13.03 -9.26
CA ASP A 262 -10.19 13.36 -10.68
C ASP A 262 -10.70 12.22 -11.56
N MET A 263 -10.26 10.99 -11.26
CA MET A 263 -10.64 9.80 -12.02
C MET A 263 -12.15 9.55 -12.03
N VAL A 264 -12.80 9.63 -10.87
CA VAL A 264 -14.24 9.40 -10.75
C VAL A 264 -15.04 10.55 -11.36
N LEU A 265 -14.63 11.80 -11.12
CA LEU A 265 -15.27 12.98 -11.72
C LEU A 265 -15.16 12.96 -13.24
N HIS A 266 -14.00 12.61 -13.78
CA HIS A 266 -13.81 12.39 -15.21
C HIS A 266 -14.73 11.27 -15.72
N GLN A 267 -14.78 10.11 -15.04
CA GLN A 267 -15.63 8.99 -15.44
C GLN A 267 -17.11 9.38 -15.49
N LEU A 268 -17.58 10.17 -14.52
CA LEU A 268 -18.95 10.69 -14.52
C LEU A 268 -19.17 11.67 -15.66
N ALA A 269 -18.32 12.69 -15.81
CA ALA A 269 -18.43 13.66 -16.90
C ALA A 269 -18.37 13.01 -18.30
N ALA A 270 -17.68 11.88 -18.44
CA ALA A 270 -17.60 11.13 -19.69
C ALA A 270 -18.88 10.34 -20.03
N THR A 271 -19.72 10.03 -19.03
CA THR A 271 -20.83 9.06 -19.18
C THR A 271 -22.21 9.64 -18.88
N VAL A 272 -22.30 10.71 -18.10
CA VAL A 272 -23.55 11.41 -17.76
C VAL A 272 -23.36 12.91 -17.83
N LYS A 273 -24.38 13.64 -18.28
CA LYS A 273 -24.39 15.10 -18.16
C LYS A 273 -24.52 15.51 -16.69
N LEU A 274 -23.44 16.03 -16.14
CA LEU A 274 -23.39 16.57 -14.79
C LEU A 274 -24.03 17.96 -14.72
N PRO A 275 -24.65 18.34 -13.57
CA PRO A 275 -25.02 19.72 -13.34
C PRO A 275 -23.77 20.59 -13.19
N ASP A 276 -23.90 21.88 -13.50
CA ASP A 276 -22.89 22.85 -13.10
C ASP A 276 -22.84 22.89 -11.57
N VAL A 277 -21.65 22.69 -10.99
CA VAL A 277 -21.48 22.64 -9.53
C VAL A 277 -20.10 23.10 -9.12
N GLU A 278 -20.00 23.83 -8.01
CA GLU A 278 -18.74 24.26 -7.41
C GLU A 278 -18.67 23.82 -5.95
N PHE A 279 -17.62 23.07 -5.59
CA PHE A 279 -17.50 22.44 -4.28
C PHE A 279 -16.05 22.33 -3.82
N VAL A 280 -15.86 22.04 -2.53
CA VAL A 280 -14.56 21.76 -1.94
C VAL A 280 -14.53 20.32 -1.46
N LEU A 281 -13.46 19.61 -1.80
CA LEU A 281 -13.15 18.27 -1.32
C LEU A 281 -11.90 18.31 -0.45
N ASN A 282 -12.02 17.84 0.78
CA ASN A 282 -10.89 17.49 1.63
C ASN A 282 -10.28 16.17 1.14
N VAL A 283 -8.98 16.19 0.85
CA VAL A 283 -8.23 15.00 0.40
C VAL A 283 -7.34 14.41 1.51
N GLY A 284 -7.51 14.87 2.76
CA GLY A 284 -6.93 14.27 3.95
C GLY A 284 -7.80 13.17 4.54
N ASP A 285 -7.26 12.44 5.52
CA ASP A 285 -7.98 11.37 6.21
C ASP A 285 -9.07 11.91 7.17
N TRP A 286 -8.76 12.97 7.91
CA TRP A 286 -9.62 13.49 8.97
C TRP A 286 -10.77 14.32 8.39
N PRO A 287 -12.01 14.15 8.89
CA PRO A 287 -13.06 15.13 8.65
C PRO A 287 -12.62 16.50 9.17
N LEU A 288 -12.97 17.55 8.44
CA LEU A 288 -12.41 18.87 8.64
C LEU A 288 -13.33 19.80 9.42
N VAL A 289 -14.63 19.81 9.14
CA VAL A 289 -15.53 20.87 9.60
C VAL A 289 -16.16 20.48 10.93
N ALA A 290 -15.41 20.63 12.02
CA ALA A 290 -15.87 20.22 13.34
C ALA A 290 -17.06 21.06 13.84
N LYS A 291 -18.02 20.39 14.51
CA LYS A 291 -19.21 21.03 15.10
C LYS A 291 -18.87 22.01 16.22
N SER A 292 -17.71 21.83 16.86
CA SER A 292 -17.17 22.74 17.89
C SER A 292 -16.83 24.13 17.37
N TRP A 293 -16.79 24.33 16.05
CA TRP A 293 -16.46 25.63 15.43
C TRP A 293 -17.62 26.64 15.47
N GLY A 294 -18.77 26.28 16.05
CA GLY A 294 -19.93 27.15 16.18
C GLY A 294 -20.81 27.17 14.92
N GLU A 295 -21.48 28.30 14.68
CA GLU A 295 -22.52 28.42 13.63
C GLU A 295 -21.97 28.47 12.19
N GLY A 296 -20.65 28.58 11.99
CA GLY A 296 -20.00 28.65 10.68
C GLY A 296 -19.90 27.30 9.97
N ARG A 297 -21.03 26.76 9.50
CA ARG A 297 -21.06 25.53 8.69
C ARG A 297 -20.44 25.78 7.31
N VAL A 298 -19.51 24.92 6.90
CA VAL A 298 -18.89 24.98 5.56
C VAL A 298 -19.15 23.66 4.83
N PRO A 299 -19.75 23.67 3.62
CA PRO A 299 -20.11 22.45 2.90
C PRO A 299 -18.88 21.85 2.19
N VAL A 300 -18.16 21.00 2.93
CA VAL A 300 -16.96 20.28 2.46
C VAL A 300 -17.30 18.81 2.27
N PHE A 301 -16.92 18.24 1.13
CA PHE A 301 -16.88 16.79 0.96
C PHE A 301 -15.62 16.21 1.60
N SER A 302 -15.73 15.04 2.23
CA SER A 302 -14.60 14.27 2.80
C SER A 302 -14.79 12.77 2.52
N TRP A 303 -13.72 11.98 2.56
CA TRP A 303 -13.81 10.51 2.43
C TRP A 303 -14.27 9.80 3.71
N CYS A 304 -14.16 10.49 4.86
CA CYS A 304 -14.64 10.01 6.15
C CYS A 304 -15.42 11.13 6.83
N GLY A 305 -16.55 10.78 7.44
CA GLY A 305 -17.33 11.66 8.32
C GLY A 305 -17.06 11.36 9.79
N SER A 306 -17.54 12.23 10.67
CA SER A 306 -17.58 12.00 12.11
C SER A 306 -18.87 12.52 12.70
N THR A 307 -19.36 11.91 13.78
CA THR A 307 -20.48 12.43 14.57
C THR A 307 -20.23 13.85 15.09
N ASP A 308 -18.96 14.28 15.13
CA ASP A 308 -18.53 15.60 15.59
C ASP A 308 -18.17 16.55 14.45
N SER A 309 -18.47 16.21 13.19
CA SER A 309 -18.22 17.08 12.04
C SER A 309 -19.46 17.28 11.15
N PHE A 310 -19.39 18.29 10.27
CA PHE A 310 -20.41 18.61 9.27
C PHE A 310 -19.99 18.19 7.85
N ASP A 311 -18.88 17.48 7.70
CA ASP A 311 -18.40 16.99 6.40
C ASP A 311 -19.42 16.08 5.74
N MET A 312 -19.62 16.25 4.43
CA MET A 312 -20.46 15.37 3.63
C MET A 312 -19.59 14.23 3.08
N VAL A 313 -19.99 12.98 3.33
CA VAL A 313 -19.14 11.83 3.03
C VAL A 313 -19.32 11.40 1.59
N LEU A 314 -18.21 11.27 0.87
CA LEU A 314 -18.12 10.61 -0.43
C LEU A 314 -17.50 9.21 -0.28
N PRO A 315 -17.75 8.29 -1.24
CA PRO A 315 -17.03 7.04 -1.29
C PRO A 315 -15.52 7.27 -1.31
N GLN A 316 -14.82 6.56 -0.44
CA GLN A 316 -13.40 6.79 -0.21
C GLN A 316 -12.52 6.53 -1.43
N TRP A 317 -11.27 7.00 -1.39
CA TRP A 317 -10.39 7.01 -2.54
C TRP A 317 -10.07 5.63 -3.12
N ASP A 318 -10.03 4.58 -2.30
CA ASP A 318 -9.65 3.23 -2.74
C ASP A 318 -10.81 2.49 -3.43
N VAL A 319 -12.05 2.66 -2.96
CA VAL A 319 -13.25 2.16 -3.67
C VAL A 319 -13.49 2.96 -4.96
N SER A 320 -13.16 4.26 -4.96
CA SER A 320 -13.15 5.11 -6.16
C SER A 320 -12.14 4.61 -7.19
N ARG A 321 -10.92 4.29 -6.74
CA ARG A 321 -9.88 3.66 -7.57
C ARG A 321 -10.35 2.33 -8.13
N SER A 322 -10.89 1.43 -7.30
CA SER A 322 -11.42 0.13 -7.74
C SER A 322 -12.53 0.31 -8.78
N THR A 323 -13.41 1.29 -8.60
CA THR A 323 -14.52 1.57 -9.51
C THR A 323 -14.05 1.97 -10.92
N VAL A 324 -12.98 2.76 -11.02
CA VAL A 324 -12.50 3.29 -12.32
C VAL A 324 -11.46 2.38 -12.99
N LEU A 325 -10.51 1.84 -12.21
CA LEU A 325 -9.46 0.95 -12.74
C LEU A 325 -9.94 -0.49 -12.90
N GLY A 326 -10.74 -0.97 -11.95
CA GLY A 326 -11.25 -2.33 -11.96
C GLY A 326 -10.17 -3.40 -11.77
N ASN A 327 -10.55 -4.59 -12.18
CA ASN A 327 -10.03 -5.88 -11.73
C ASN A 327 -8.58 -6.25 -12.07
N THR A 328 -7.99 -5.70 -13.13
CA THR A 328 -6.59 -5.98 -13.49
C THR A 328 -5.61 -4.91 -13.03
N GLU A 329 -6.12 -3.77 -12.54
CA GLU A 329 -5.32 -2.55 -12.30
C GLU A 329 -5.52 -1.98 -10.88
N SER A 330 -6.51 -2.50 -10.13
CA SER A 330 -6.75 -2.19 -8.71
C SER A 330 -6.60 -3.41 -7.81
N ASN A 331 -5.96 -3.22 -6.66
CA ASN A 331 -5.93 -4.19 -5.57
C ASN A 331 -5.92 -3.41 -4.24
N PRO A 332 -6.98 -3.50 -3.40
CA PRO A 332 -8.17 -4.35 -3.55
C PRO A 332 -9.13 -3.91 -4.68
N ASP A 333 -10.06 -4.80 -5.02
CA ASP A 333 -11.13 -4.57 -6.00
C ASP A 333 -12.49 -5.03 -5.46
N LEU A 334 -13.53 -4.19 -5.62
CA LEU A 334 -14.89 -4.42 -5.11
C LEU A 334 -15.60 -5.59 -5.76
N LEU A 335 -15.38 -5.85 -7.05
CA LEU A 335 -16.00 -7.00 -7.74
C LEU A 335 -15.27 -8.29 -7.37
N ALA A 336 -13.94 -8.25 -7.28
CA ALA A 336 -13.13 -9.38 -6.85
C ALA A 336 -13.42 -9.76 -5.39
N SER A 337 -13.72 -8.81 -4.51
CA SER A 337 -14.02 -9.09 -3.10
C SER A 337 -15.25 -9.96 -2.90
N GLN A 338 -16.23 -9.87 -3.80
CA GLN A 338 -17.42 -10.72 -3.78
C GLN A 338 -17.07 -12.22 -3.90
N GLY A 339 -15.93 -12.53 -4.52
CA GLY A 339 -15.44 -13.88 -4.75
C GLY A 339 -14.41 -14.40 -3.72
N TRP A 340 -14.14 -13.67 -2.63
CA TRP A 340 -13.14 -14.11 -1.64
C TRP A 340 -13.60 -15.30 -0.77
N SER A 341 -14.91 -15.46 -0.59
CA SER A 341 -15.46 -16.44 0.35
C SER A 341 -15.69 -17.82 -0.29
N LEU A 342 -14.64 -18.64 -0.33
CA LEU A 342 -14.69 -20.06 -0.72
C LEU A 342 -14.69 -21.04 0.47
N HIS A 343 -14.51 -20.53 1.69
CA HIS A 343 -14.42 -21.36 2.89
C HIS A 343 -15.80 -21.62 3.47
N ALA A 344 -16.16 -22.90 3.65
CA ALA A 344 -17.35 -23.30 4.38
C ALA A 344 -17.27 -22.78 5.81
N TRP A 345 -18.38 -22.29 6.37
CA TRP A 345 -18.44 -21.71 7.72
C TRP A 345 -17.77 -22.62 8.77
N GLU A 346 -18.04 -23.92 8.72
CA GLU A 346 -17.49 -24.89 9.69
C GLU A 346 -15.99 -25.14 9.56
N SER A 347 -15.39 -24.76 8.42
CA SER A 347 -13.95 -24.89 8.19
C SER A 347 -13.15 -23.64 8.58
N LYS A 348 -13.83 -22.54 8.92
CA LYS A 348 -13.19 -21.27 9.28
C LYS A 348 -12.60 -21.34 10.70
N ASP A 349 -11.47 -20.67 10.90
CA ASP A 349 -10.83 -20.50 12.21
C ASP A 349 -11.77 -19.76 13.17
N SER A 350 -11.99 -20.30 14.37
CA SER A 350 -12.93 -19.77 15.36
C SER A 350 -12.32 -18.71 16.28
N ARG A 351 -11.12 -18.20 15.96
CA ARG A 351 -10.52 -17.02 16.59
C ARG A 351 -10.95 -15.74 15.88
N ALA A 352 -11.04 -14.64 16.62
CA ALA A 352 -11.26 -13.32 16.03
C ALA A 352 -9.95 -12.69 15.56
N VAL A 353 -9.91 -12.27 14.29
CA VAL A 353 -8.68 -11.81 13.65
C VAL A 353 -8.66 -10.30 13.44
N PHE A 354 -7.47 -9.74 13.63
CA PHE A 354 -7.10 -8.41 13.12
C PHE A 354 -5.60 -8.34 12.80
N ARG A 355 -5.29 -7.62 11.71
CA ARG A 355 -3.92 -7.23 11.34
C ARG A 355 -3.92 -5.82 10.81
N GLY A 356 -3.14 -4.94 11.43
CA GLY A 356 -2.99 -3.56 10.99
C GLY A 356 -1.94 -2.82 11.81
N ARG A 357 -1.67 -1.57 11.46
CA ARG A 357 -0.78 -0.67 12.21
C ARG A 357 -1.41 -0.20 13.52
N ASP A 358 -0.57 0.30 14.42
CA ASP A 358 -0.90 0.84 15.75
C ASP A 358 -1.56 2.24 15.73
N SER A 359 -2.19 2.61 14.62
CA SER A 359 -2.80 3.92 14.39
C SER A 359 -4.04 4.22 15.25
N ASN A 360 -4.39 3.34 16.18
CA ASN A 360 -5.51 3.50 17.10
C ASN A 360 -5.21 2.75 18.40
N PRO A 361 -5.36 3.38 19.58
CA PRO A 361 -5.07 2.74 20.87
C PRO A 361 -5.83 1.44 21.12
N VAL A 362 -7.06 1.31 20.60
CA VAL A 362 -7.86 0.07 20.72
C VAL A 362 -7.15 -1.11 20.06
N ARG A 363 -6.49 -0.90 18.91
CA ARG A 363 -5.75 -1.97 18.22
C ARG A 363 -4.62 -2.52 19.07
N VAL A 364 -3.91 -1.64 19.77
CA VAL A 364 -2.77 -1.99 20.64
C VAL A 364 -3.27 -2.74 21.87
N LYS A 365 -4.33 -2.23 22.52
CA LYS A 365 -4.97 -2.88 23.66
C LYS A 365 -5.48 -4.28 23.31
N LEU A 366 -6.10 -4.45 22.14
CA LEU A 366 -6.58 -5.75 21.68
C LEU A 366 -5.45 -6.71 21.28
N ALA A 367 -4.30 -6.20 20.83
CA ALA A 367 -3.11 -7.02 20.63
C ALA A 367 -2.54 -7.54 21.95
N GLN A 368 -2.50 -6.70 23.00
CA GLN A 368 -2.15 -7.13 24.37
C GLN A 368 -3.15 -8.17 24.89
N LEU A 369 -4.45 -7.95 24.70
CA LEU A 369 -5.47 -8.91 25.07
C LEU A 369 -5.32 -10.24 24.33
N SER A 370 -4.93 -10.20 23.06
CA SER A 370 -4.67 -11.40 22.25
C SER A 370 -3.48 -12.20 22.77
N ALA A 371 -2.47 -11.57 23.36
CA ALA A 371 -1.37 -12.28 24.02
C ALA A 371 -1.84 -13.04 25.27
N LEU A 372 -2.86 -12.53 25.97
CA LEU A 372 -3.48 -13.19 27.13
C LEU A 372 -4.49 -14.27 26.73
N HIS A 373 -5.15 -14.11 25.57
CA HIS A 373 -6.20 -15.02 25.07
C HIS A 373 -5.93 -15.55 23.66
N PRO A 374 -4.80 -16.22 23.38
CA PRO A 374 -4.39 -16.62 22.02
C PRO A 374 -5.29 -17.69 21.37
N ASN A 375 -6.10 -18.39 22.16
CA ASN A 375 -7.10 -19.35 21.68
C ASN A 375 -8.43 -18.69 21.25
N LEU A 376 -8.63 -17.42 21.58
CA LEU A 376 -9.83 -16.65 21.23
C LEU A 376 -9.53 -15.57 20.20
N LEU A 377 -8.33 -14.99 20.25
CA LEU A 377 -7.95 -13.82 19.47
C LEU A 377 -6.67 -14.10 18.66
N ASP A 378 -6.66 -13.60 17.44
CA ASP A 378 -5.50 -13.51 16.56
C ASP A 378 -5.33 -12.05 16.12
N VAL A 379 -5.00 -11.18 17.08
CA VAL A 379 -4.84 -9.74 16.87
C VAL A 379 -3.37 -9.39 16.93
N ALA A 380 -2.85 -8.68 15.93
CA ALA A 380 -1.48 -8.21 15.97
C ALA A 380 -1.23 -6.94 15.17
N ILE A 381 -0.18 -6.23 15.60
CA ILE A 381 0.33 -5.02 14.97
C ILE A 381 1.34 -5.36 13.87
N THR A 382 1.12 -4.80 12.68
CA THR A 382 1.96 -5.02 11.50
C THR A 382 3.04 -3.95 11.31
N SER A 383 2.87 -2.77 11.91
CA SER A 383 3.82 -1.66 11.88
C SER A 383 3.57 -0.81 13.12
N TRP A 384 4.65 -0.43 13.81
CA TRP A 384 4.63 0.47 14.96
C TRP A 384 5.11 1.84 14.47
N GLU A 385 4.17 2.77 14.34
CA GLU A 385 4.37 4.13 13.84
C GLU A 385 4.03 5.18 14.89
N ASN A 386 3.17 4.85 15.87
CA ASN A 386 2.90 5.72 17.00
C ASN A 386 3.85 5.41 18.15
N ASP A 387 4.75 6.33 18.35
CA ASP A 387 5.80 6.30 19.34
C ASP A 387 5.32 6.31 20.81
N GLU A 388 4.09 6.76 21.06
CA GLU A 388 3.43 6.64 22.36
C GLU A 388 3.21 5.17 22.76
N ASN A 389 3.15 4.25 21.78
CA ASN A 389 2.90 2.83 22.03
C ASN A 389 4.18 2.03 22.30
N PHE A 390 5.33 2.68 22.45
CA PHE A 390 6.63 1.99 22.60
C PHE A 390 6.64 0.96 23.75
N GLU A 391 5.98 1.24 24.88
CA GLU A 391 5.84 0.26 25.98
C GLU A 391 5.05 -0.99 25.56
N ALA A 392 3.91 -0.79 24.90
CA ALA A 392 3.08 -1.90 24.46
C ALA A 392 3.80 -2.73 23.40
N GLU A 393 4.58 -2.10 22.52
CA GLU A 393 5.44 -2.80 21.58
C GLU A 393 6.47 -3.68 22.27
N GLU A 394 7.19 -3.14 23.27
CA GLU A 394 8.19 -3.89 24.02
C GLU A 394 7.57 -5.09 24.74
N GLN A 395 6.41 -4.88 25.37
CA GLN A 395 5.63 -5.95 26.02
C GLN A 395 5.17 -7.04 25.04
N LEU A 396 4.86 -6.69 23.80
CA LEU A 396 4.42 -7.62 22.76
C LEU A 396 5.59 -8.32 22.04
N GLY A 397 6.81 -8.15 22.55
CA GLY A 397 8.03 -8.77 22.02
C GLY A 397 8.64 -8.01 20.83
N GLY A 398 8.20 -6.78 20.60
CA GLY A 398 8.69 -5.91 19.53
C GLY A 398 8.43 -6.40 18.10
N GLY A 399 8.82 -5.57 17.14
CA GLY A 399 8.83 -5.93 15.72
C GLY A 399 7.45 -5.99 15.05
N SER A 400 7.46 -6.29 13.74
CA SER A 400 6.28 -6.27 12.88
C SER A 400 5.78 -7.68 12.60
N LYS A 401 4.51 -7.99 12.87
CA LYS A 401 3.91 -9.27 12.45
C LYS A 401 3.61 -9.28 10.95
N LYS A 402 3.62 -10.48 10.37
CA LYS A 402 3.33 -10.69 8.95
C LYS A 402 1.92 -10.18 8.61
N PHE A 403 1.86 -9.39 7.54
CA PHE A 403 0.61 -8.91 6.94
C PHE A 403 -0.28 -10.08 6.48
N ILE A 404 -1.60 -9.98 6.70
CA ILE A 404 -2.61 -10.87 6.13
C ILE A 404 -3.23 -10.16 4.94
N LYS A 405 -3.22 -10.79 3.76
CA LYS A 405 -3.88 -10.25 2.56
C LYS A 405 -5.39 -10.23 2.77
N LEU A 406 -6.10 -9.22 2.26
CA LEU A 406 -7.55 -9.07 2.47
C LEU A 406 -8.39 -10.34 2.19
N PRO A 407 -8.18 -11.08 1.08
CA PRO A 407 -8.94 -12.31 0.85
C PRO A 407 -8.76 -13.38 1.93
N GLU A 408 -7.60 -13.40 2.60
CA GLU A 408 -7.25 -14.41 3.60
C GLU A 408 -8.00 -14.21 4.93
N PHE A 409 -8.56 -13.03 5.17
CA PHE A 409 -9.45 -12.80 6.31
C PHE A 409 -10.70 -13.68 6.25
N SER A 410 -11.14 -14.08 5.06
CA SER A 410 -12.28 -15.00 4.87
C SER A 410 -12.03 -16.41 5.45
N LYS A 411 -10.82 -16.73 5.90
CA LYS A 411 -10.49 -17.98 6.60
C LYS A 411 -10.94 -18.00 8.05
N TYR A 412 -11.29 -16.86 8.63
CA TYR A 412 -11.70 -16.74 10.03
C TYR A 412 -13.22 -16.57 10.13
N LYS A 413 -13.85 -17.13 11.16
CA LYS A 413 -15.28 -16.91 11.46
C LYS A 413 -15.53 -15.47 11.87
N TYR A 414 -14.62 -14.88 12.64
CA TYR A 414 -14.80 -13.57 13.27
C TYR A 414 -13.71 -12.58 12.82
N ILE A 415 -14.11 -11.41 12.33
CA ILE A 415 -13.18 -10.35 11.90
C ILE A 415 -13.46 -9.09 12.72
N LEU A 416 -12.42 -8.46 13.25
CA LEU A 416 -12.55 -7.18 13.95
C LEU A 416 -12.42 -6.00 12.98
N GLU A 417 -13.45 -5.17 12.93
CA GLU A 417 -13.47 -3.89 12.24
C GLU A 417 -13.10 -2.79 13.23
N LEU A 418 -11.80 -2.48 13.26
CA LEU A 418 -11.19 -1.49 14.14
C LEU A 418 -10.78 -0.27 13.33
N ASP A 419 -11.14 0.91 13.84
CA ASP A 419 -10.71 2.18 13.28
C ASP A 419 -9.21 2.31 13.26
N GLY A 420 -8.70 3.05 12.27
CA GLY A 420 -7.33 3.51 12.25
C GLY A 420 -7.25 4.91 12.84
N THR A 421 -6.57 5.77 12.10
CA THR A 421 -6.63 7.22 12.30
C THR A 421 -8.07 7.74 12.20
N VAL A 422 -8.83 7.21 11.23
CA VAL A 422 -10.27 7.38 11.03
C VAL A 422 -10.90 6.02 10.70
N ALA A 423 -12.12 5.97 10.16
CA ALA A 423 -12.74 4.75 9.67
C ALA A 423 -11.78 3.97 8.74
N ALA A 424 -11.75 2.64 8.88
CA ALA A 424 -10.79 1.82 8.15
C ALA A 424 -11.29 1.44 6.75
N TYR A 425 -10.70 2.00 5.70
CA TYR A 425 -11.11 1.79 4.29
C TYR A 425 -11.09 0.32 3.78
N ARG A 426 -10.58 -0.64 4.57
CA ARG A 426 -10.72 -2.08 4.26
C ARG A 426 -12.12 -2.63 4.50
N ASN A 427 -12.96 -1.95 5.29
CA ASN A 427 -14.25 -2.45 5.75
C ASN A 427 -15.22 -2.84 4.60
N PRO A 428 -15.39 -2.05 3.50
CA PRO A 428 -16.26 -2.45 2.39
C PRO A 428 -15.94 -3.84 1.84
N TYR A 429 -14.66 -4.20 1.74
CA TYR A 429 -14.27 -5.49 1.19
C TYR A 429 -14.43 -6.64 2.19
N LEU A 430 -14.30 -6.37 3.50
CA LEU A 430 -14.46 -7.38 4.53
C LEU A 430 -15.92 -7.78 4.73
N LEU A 431 -16.88 -6.91 4.41
CA LEU A 431 -18.31 -7.27 4.33
C LEU A 431 -18.57 -8.42 3.34
N ALA A 432 -17.77 -8.53 2.27
CA ALA A 432 -17.91 -9.61 1.28
C ALA A 432 -17.27 -10.95 1.72
N SER A 433 -16.55 -10.99 2.86
CA SER A 433 -15.75 -12.14 3.30
C SER A 433 -16.55 -13.38 3.71
N GLY A 434 -17.86 -13.23 3.96
CA GLY A 434 -18.71 -14.29 4.51
C GLY A 434 -18.33 -14.68 5.95
N SER A 435 -17.73 -13.75 6.68
CA SER A 435 -17.37 -13.88 8.09
C SER A 435 -18.20 -12.91 8.93
N LEU A 436 -18.39 -13.22 10.21
CA LEU A 436 -19.08 -12.34 11.15
C LEU A 436 -18.16 -11.18 11.55
N LEU A 437 -18.64 -9.96 11.35
CA LEU A 437 -17.91 -8.75 11.67
C LEU A 437 -18.24 -8.28 13.09
N PHE A 438 -17.19 -7.97 13.85
CA PHE A 438 -17.29 -7.27 15.12
C PHE A 438 -16.82 -5.84 14.91
N LYS A 439 -17.76 -4.91 14.92
CA LYS A 439 -17.50 -3.50 14.63
C LYS A 439 -17.31 -2.72 15.92
N GLN A 440 -16.20 -2.02 16.03
CA GLN A 440 -15.97 -1.08 17.11
C GLN A 440 -16.98 0.08 17.05
N ASP A 441 -17.52 0.46 18.20
CA ASP A 441 -18.26 1.71 18.38
C ASP A 441 -17.33 2.89 18.08
N SER A 442 -17.70 3.65 17.06
CA SER A 442 -16.86 4.66 16.43
C SER A 442 -17.66 5.91 16.13
N ALA A 443 -17.05 7.07 16.36
CA ALA A 443 -17.55 8.35 15.90
C ALA A 443 -17.39 8.50 14.36
N TYR A 444 -16.46 7.77 13.75
CA TYR A 444 -16.15 7.86 12.33
C TYR A 444 -17.03 6.93 11.51
N TYR A 445 -17.47 7.42 10.34
CA TYR A 445 -18.32 6.65 9.44
C TYR A 445 -17.96 6.87 7.97
N GLU A 446 -18.30 5.86 7.17
CA GLU A 446 -18.18 5.85 5.71
C GLU A 446 -19.58 5.90 5.07
N TRP A 447 -19.63 6.25 3.78
CA TRP A 447 -20.83 6.53 2.98
C TRP A 447 -21.96 5.47 3.01
N TYR A 448 -21.64 4.19 3.30
CA TYR A 448 -22.59 3.08 3.31
C TYR A 448 -23.02 2.66 4.72
N GLN A 449 -22.33 3.11 5.78
CA GLN A 449 -22.45 2.51 7.10
C GLN A 449 -23.84 2.68 7.73
N ASN A 450 -24.53 3.79 7.44
CA ASN A 450 -25.91 4.03 7.92
C ASN A 450 -26.95 3.05 7.36
N GLU A 451 -26.61 2.27 6.33
CA GLU A 451 -27.47 1.20 5.82
C GLU A 451 -27.27 -0.14 6.55
N LEU A 452 -26.25 -0.25 7.41
CA LEU A 452 -25.96 -1.44 8.18
C LEU A 452 -26.53 -1.34 9.59
N SER A 453 -27.38 -2.30 9.96
CA SER A 453 -27.91 -2.41 11.32
C SER A 453 -27.10 -3.36 12.23
N PRO A 454 -26.86 -2.99 13.50
CA PRO A 454 -26.24 -3.87 14.49
C PRO A 454 -27.12 -5.10 14.75
N TRP A 455 -26.49 -6.24 15.06
CA TRP A 455 -27.09 -7.57 15.22
C TRP A 455 -27.82 -8.13 13.99
N GLN A 456 -27.86 -7.38 12.88
CA GLN A 456 -28.34 -7.85 11.59
C GLN A 456 -27.20 -8.10 10.62
N HIS A 457 -26.22 -7.18 10.54
CA HIS A 457 -25.08 -7.27 9.62
C HIS A 457 -23.74 -7.43 10.34
N PHE A 458 -23.63 -6.92 11.57
CA PHE A 458 -22.42 -6.99 12.39
C PHE A 458 -22.78 -7.02 13.87
N ILE A 459 -21.83 -7.35 14.74
CA ILE A 459 -21.98 -7.22 16.20
C ILE A 459 -21.19 -6.00 16.67
N PRO A 460 -21.82 -4.97 17.27
CA PRO A 460 -21.12 -3.80 17.80
C PRO A 460 -20.35 -4.16 19.07
N PHE A 461 -19.24 -3.49 19.38
CA PHE A 461 -18.59 -3.55 20.68
C PHE A 461 -17.94 -2.21 21.07
N ASP A 462 -17.85 -1.94 22.37
CA ASP A 462 -17.50 -0.61 22.93
C ASP A 462 -16.02 -0.21 22.78
N GLY A 463 -15.21 -0.98 22.04
CA GLY A 463 -13.76 -0.79 21.93
C GLY A 463 -12.95 -1.35 23.11
N THR A 464 -13.59 -1.93 24.13
CA THR A 464 -12.93 -2.56 25.27
C THR A 464 -12.78 -4.07 25.10
N GLY A 465 -11.88 -4.66 25.89
CA GLY A 465 -11.62 -6.09 25.85
C GLY A 465 -12.74 -6.94 26.47
N GLU A 466 -13.36 -6.46 27.54
CA GLU A 466 -14.35 -7.23 28.31
C GLU A 466 -15.63 -7.46 27.52
N ASP A 467 -16.20 -6.39 26.93
CA ASP A 467 -17.38 -6.46 26.07
C ASP A 467 -17.11 -7.31 24.82
N LEU A 468 -15.93 -7.15 24.19
CA LEU A 468 -15.54 -7.97 23.06
C LEU A 468 -15.49 -9.46 23.42
N LEU A 469 -14.87 -9.84 24.54
CA LEU A 469 -14.77 -11.24 24.96
C LEU A 469 -16.15 -11.83 25.25
N ALA A 470 -17.05 -11.08 25.88
CA ALA A 470 -18.43 -11.51 26.14
C ALA A 470 -19.20 -11.75 24.82
N LYS A 471 -19.08 -10.84 23.85
CA LYS A 471 -19.74 -10.96 22.53
C LYS A 471 -19.14 -12.06 21.65
N LEU A 472 -17.83 -12.30 21.75
CA LEU A 472 -17.20 -13.45 21.11
C LEU A 472 -17.67 -14.77 21.71
N GLN A 473 -17.87 -14.82 23.03
CA GLN A 473 -18.45 -16.00 23.69
C GLN A 473 -19.89 -16.22 23.22
N TRP A 474 -20.71 -15.17 23.18
CA TRP A 474 -22.07 -15.26 22.62
C TRP A 474 -22.09 -15.83 21.21
N ALA A 475 -21.21 -15.36 20.31
CA ALA A 475 -21.17 -15.82 18.92
C ALA A 475 -20.78 -17.30 18.79
N LYS A 476 -19.95 -17.82 19.72
CA LYS A 476 -19.61 -19.25 19.78
C LYS A 476 -20.77 -20.10 20.30
N ASP A 477 -21.52 -19.58 21.26
CA ASP A 477 -22.68 -20.27 21.84
C ASP A 477 -23.90 -20.24 20.89
N HIS A 478 -23.93 -19.30 19.94
CA HIS A 478 -25.00 -19.06 18.97
C HIS A 478 -24.46 -19.08 17.53
N ASP A 479 -23.78 -20.15 17.14
CA ASP A 479 -23.00 -20.23 15.89
C ASP A 479 -23.88 -20.10 14.62
N GLU A 480 -25.12 -20.59 14.64
CA GLU A 480 -26.04 -20.46 13.51
C GLU A 480 -26.60 -19.03 13.37
N GLU A 481 -26.87 -18.35 14.49
CA GLU A 481 -27.20 -16.92 14.50
C GLU A 481 -26.02 -16.08 14.01
N ALA A 482 -24.80 -16.37 14.47
CA ALA A 482 -23.58 -15.72 14.02
C ALA A 482 -23.37 -15.86 12.50
N LYS A 483 -23.58 -17.06 11.96
CA LYS A 483 -23.54 -17.37 10.52
C LYS A 483 -24.61 -16.61 9.74
N LYS A 484 -25.83 -16.46 10.29
CA LYS A 484 -26.90 -15.68 9.67
C LYS A 484 -26.55 -14.20 9.58
N ILE A 485 -25.98 -13.61 10.62
CA ILE A 485 -25.52 -12.21 10.62
C ILE A 485 -24.42 -12.02 9.57
N ALA A 486 -23.44 -12.91 9.51
CA ALA A 486 -22.39 -12.90 8.48
C ALA A 486 -22.96 -13.00 7.05
N ALA A 487 -23.97 -13.86 6.84
CA ALA A 487 -24.64 -14.01 5.55
C ALA A 487 -25.39 -12.73 5.13
N ASN A 488 -26.05 -12.04 6.06
CA ASN A 488 -26.72 -10.77 5.80
C ASN A 488 -25.72 -9.68 5.37
N ALA A 489 -24.58 -9.54 6.07
CA ALA A 489 -23.51 -8.62 5.68
C ALA A 489 -22.99 -8.91 4.26
N ARG A 490 -22.74 -10.19 3.97
CA ARG A 490 -22.30 -10.60 2.62
C ARG A 490 -23.34 -10.30 1.56
N GLN A 491 -24.62 -10.52 1.86
CA GLN A 491 -25.70 -10.20 0.94
C GLN A 491 -25.82 -8.70 0.70
N TYR A 492 -25.64 -7.88 1.74
CA TYR A 492 -25.56 -6.42 1.59
C TYR A 492 -24.41 -6.04 0.65
N ALA A 493 -23.20 -6.57 0.85
CA ALA A 493 -22.04 -6.29 -0.01
C ALA A 493 -22.32 -6.66 -1.48
N LYS A 494 -22.92 -7.84 -1.73
CA LYS A 494 -23.30 -8.31 -3.06
C LYS A 494 -24.25 -7.38 -3.81
N THR A 495 -25.00 -6.53 -3.12
CA THR A 495 -26.02 -5.67 -3.73
C THR A 495 -25.64 -4.19 -3.70
N ASN A 496 -24.89 -3.76 -2.68
CA ASN A 496 -24.69 -2.34 -2.38
C ASN A 496 -23.24 -1.88 -2.51
N LEU A 497 -22.26 -2.78 -2.49
CA LEU A 497 -20.84 -2.46 -2.60
C LEU A 497 -20.30 -2.86 -3.97
N LEU A 498 -20.85 -2.21 -5.00
CA LEU A 498 -20.54 -2.44 -6.42
C LEU A 498 -20.12 -1.13 -7.11
N PRO A 499 -19.34 -1.18 -8.20
CA PRO A 499 -18.86 0.01 -8.92
C PRO A 499 -19.98 0.98 -9.31
N GLU A 500 -21.13 0.48 -9.76
CA GLU A 500 -22.27 1.29 -10.12
C GLU A 500 -22.89 2.04 -8.94
N ARG A 501 -22.87 1.46 -7.75
CA ARG A 501 -23.37 2.11 -6.52
C ARG A 501 -22.48 3.28 -6.13
N VAL A 502 -21.16 3.13 -6.26
CA VAL A 502 -20.19 4.21 -6.05
C VAL A 502 -20.43 5.36 -7.03
N LEU A 503 -20.56 5.09 -8.34
CA LEU A 503 -20.84 6.11 -9.35
C LEU A 503 -22.19 6.82 -9.10
N CYS A 504 -23.24 6.06 -8.77
CA CYS A 504 -24.53 6.62 -8.40
C CYS A 504 -24.45 7.53 -7.17
N TYR A 505 -23.69 7.15 -6.15
CA TYR A 505 -23.53 7.97 -4.94
C TYR A 505 -22.87 9.31 -5.27
N TYR A 506 -21.73 9.28 -6.00
CA TYR A 506 -21.08 10.52 -6.44
C TYR A 506 -22.00 11.39 -7.29
N TYR A 507 -22.70 10.82 -8.27
CA TYR A 507 -23.65 11.55 -9.10
C TYR A 507 -24.74 12.23 -8.25
N LYS A 508 -25.33 11.49 -7.30
CA LYS A 508 -26.36 12.01 -6.39
C LYS A 508 -25.81 13.06 -5.44
N ALA A 509 -24.58 12.93 -4.98
CA ALA A 509 -23.93 13.94 -4.15
C ALA A 509 -23.74 15.26 -4.90
N LEU A 510 -23.24 15.22 -6.14
CA LEU A 510 -23.09 16.41 -6.99
C LEU A 510 -24.45 17.03 -7.34
N GLN A 511 -25.46 16.20 -7.66
CA GLN A 511 -26.82 16.66 -7.92
C GLN A 511 -27.43 17.34 -6.69
N GLY A 512 -27.30 16.72 -5.52
CA GLY A 512 -27.83 17.25 -4.26
C GLY A 512 -27.17 18.55 -3.84
N TYR A 513 -25.85 18.67 -4.03
CA TYR A 513 -25.08 19.88 -3.78
C TYR A 513 -25.48 21.01 -4.76
N ALA A 514 -25.52 20.71 -6.06
CA ALA A 514 -25.90 21.67 -7.09
C ALA A 514 -27.32 22.22 -6.89
N ALA A 515 -28.26 21.38 -6.44
CA ALA A 515 -29.64 21.80 -6.15
C ALA A 515 -29.76 22.78 -4.97
N ARG A 516 -28.76 22.83 -4.09
CA ARG A 516 -28.70 23.71 -2.91
C ARG A 516 -27.82 24.93 -3.12
N GLN A 517 -27.07 24.99 -4.23
CA GLN A 517 -26.11 26.07 -4.45
C GLN A 517 -26.81 27.39 -4.80
N VAL A 518 -26.31 28.49 -4.23
CA VAL A 518 -26.69 29.85 -4.56
C VAL A 518 -25.46 30.58 -5.09
N GLY A 519 -25.63 31.21 -6.25
CA GLY A 519 -24.54 31.75 -7.06
C GLY A 519 -24.22 30.88 -8.27
N ILE A 520 -23.29 31.34 -9.09
CA ILE A 520 -22.91 30.69 -10.35
C ILE A 520 -21.54 30.00 -10.17
N PRO A 521 -21.43 28.69 -10.41
CA PRO A 521 -20.15 27.99 -10.52
C PRO A 521 -19.23 28.73 -11.51
N THR A 522 -18.05 29.15 -11.05
CA THR A 522 -17.17 30.02 -11.83
C THR A 522 -15.78 29.39 -11.97
N VAL A 523 -15.41 29.04 -13.21
CA VAL A 523 -14.05 28.62 -13.54
C VAL A 523 -13.14 29.85 -13.52
N LYS A 524 -12.21 29.89 -12.56
CA LYS A 524 -11.22 30.97 -12.48
C LYS A 524 -10.03 30.67 -13.39
N GLU A 525 -9.28 31.72 -13.73
CA GLU A 525 -8.15 31.61 -14.65
C GLU A 525 -7.02 30.69 -14.16
N ASP A 526 -6.93 30.50 -12.85
CA ASP A 526 -5.96 29.68 -12.14
C ASP A 526 -6.45 28.24 -11.87
N MET A 527 -7.60 27.85 -12.43
CA MET A 527 -8.11 26.49 -12.30
C MET A 527 -7.60 25.57 -13.41
N ILE A 528 -6.99 24.46 -12.99
CA ILE A 528 -6.45 23.41 -13.84
C ILE A 528 -7.60 22.57 -14.37
N TRP A 529 -7.70 22.40 -15.67
CA TRP A 529 -8.62 21.45 -16.27
C TRP A 529 -8.17 20.01 -15.99
N VAL A 530 -9.13 19.12 -15.70
CA VAL A 530 -8.88 17.70 -15.40
C VAL A 530 -9.05 16.88 -16.69
N PRO A 531 -7.95 16.47 -17.35
CA PRO A 531 -8.04 15.70 -18.59
C PRO A 531 -8.49 14.26 -18.35
N ALA A 532 -8.97 13.63 -19.42
CA ALA A 532 -9.00 12.16 -19.47
C ALA A 532 -7.60 11.59 -19.22
N PRO A 533 -7.44 10.41 -18.60
CA PRO A 533 -6.13 9.77 -18.47
C PRO A 533 -5.57 9.30 -19.83
N GLN A 534 -6.46 8.91 -20.75
CA GLN A 534 -6.11 8.39 -22.07
C GLN A 534 -7.20 8.70 -23.08
N LEU A 535 -6.84 8.76 -24.36
CA LEU A 535 -7.80 8.87 -25.45
C LEU A 535 -8.32 7.49 -25.89
N PRO A 536 -9.55 7.41 -26.43
CA PRO A 536 -10.07 6.20 -27.04
C PRO A 536 -9.22 5.79 -28.24
N LYS A 537 -8.89 4.50 -28.37
CA LYS A 537 -8.00 4.02 -29.44
C LYS A 537 -8.64 4.11 -30.82
N TYR A 538 -9.95 3.86 -30.92
CA TYR A 538 -10.68 3.84 -32.19
C TYR A 538 -11.83 4.86 -32.27
N ASN A 539 -11.97 5.72 -31.25
CA ASN A 539 -13.01 6.75 -31.11
C ASN A 539 -14.43 6.31 -31.57
N THR A 540 -14.88 5.16 -31.10
CA THR A 540 -16.15 4.53 -31.53
C THR A 540 -17.40 5.33 -31.19
N CYS A 541 -17.28 6.36 -30.37
CA CYS A 541 -18.36 7.26 -29.98
C CYS A 541 -18.26 8.66 -30.60
N GLY A 542 -17.28 8.91 -31.48
CA GLY A 542 -17.12 10.21 -32.13
C GLY A 542 -16.84 11.34 -31.15
N SER A 543 -16.17 11.06 -30.02
CA SER A 543 -15.79 12.10 -29.06
C SER A 543 -15.00 13.19 -29.78
N PRO A 544 -15.36 14.48 -29.57
CA PRO A 544 -14.60 15.59 -30.13
C PRO A 544 -13.18 15.60 -29.54
N SER A 545 -12.24 16.24 -30.24
CA SER A 545 -10.90 16.43 -29.70
C SER A 545 -10.99 17.19 -28.37
N PRO A 546 -10.19 16.84 -27.35
CA PRO A 546 -10.20 17.55 -26.06
C PRO A 546 -10.05 19.07 -26.21
N LEU A 547 -9.17 19.50 -27.12
CA LEU A 547 -8.89 20.91 -27.42
C LEU A 547 -10.10 21.70 -27.92
N SER A 548 -10.94 21.11 -28.75
CA SER A 548 -12.10 21.81 -29.31
C SER A 548 -13.11 22.27 -28.25
N ARG A 549 -13.12 21.61 -27.09
CA ARG A 549 -14.02 21.91 -25.96
C ARG A 549 -13.45 22.92 -24.97
N LEU A 550 -12.14 23.09 -24.96
CA LEU A 550 -11.42 23.91 -23.98
C LEU A 550 -11.25 25.37 -24.41
N GLY A 551 -11.54 25.69 -25.67
CA GLY A 551 -11.42 27.05 -26.20
C GLY A 551 -10.00 27.59 -26.01
N ASP A 552 -9.87 28.69 -25.28
CA ASP A 552 -8.61 29.40 -25.04
C ASP A 552 -7.77 28.87 -23.87
N TYR A 553 -8.04 27.66 -23.37
CA TYR A 553 -7.23 27.06 -22.30
C TYR A 553 -5.76 26.93 -22.74
N PRO A 554 -4.78 27.45 -21.97
CA PRO A 554 -3.45 27.71 -22.48
C PRO A 554 -2.48 26.52 -22.37
N VAL A 555 -2.88 25.40 -21.76
CA VAL A 555 -2.03 24.20 -21.57
C VAL A 555 -2.67 22.98 -22.23
N GLU A 556 -2.00 22.39 -23.20
CA GLU A 556 -2.48 21.21 -23.93
C GLU A 556 -2.10 19.89 -23.23
N PRO A 557 -3.05 18.97 -22.96
CA PRO A 557 -2.72 17.63 -22.47
C PRO A 557 -2.02 16.80 -23.55
N LEU A 558 -0.87 16.22 -23.23
CA LEU A 558 -0.24 15.20 -24.07
C LEU A 558 -0.78 13.82 -23.71
N TYR A 559 -1.15 13.07 -24.73
CA TYR A 559 -1.56 11.66 -24.61
C TYR A 559 -0.55 10.76 -25.31
N PRO A 560 -0.33 9.50 -24.86
CA PRO A 560 0.60 8.60 -25.53
C PRO A 560 0.37 8.44 -27.03
N THR A 561 -0.90 8.44 -27.45
CA THR A 561 -1.33 8.27 -28.84
C THR A 561 -1.14 9.51 -29.70
N SER A 562 -0.98 10.69 -29.10
CA SER A 562 -0.86 11.97 -29.83
C SER A 562 0.42 12.75 -29.54
N ALA A 563 1.17 12.39 -28.49
CA ALA A 563 2.32 13.15 -28.02
C ALA A 563 3.38 13.35 -29.12
N GLU A 564 3.74 12.29 -29.85
CA GLU A 564 4.69 12.42 -30.96
C GLU A 564 4.16 13.34 -32.06
N ALA A 565 2.88 13.23 -32.42
CA ALA A 565 2.29 14.05 -33.47
C ALA A 565 2.23 15.54 -33.08
N ILE A 566 1.87 15.84 -31.83
CA ILE A 566 1.82 17.21 -31.30
C ILE A 566 3.24 17.80 -31.26
N LEU A 567 4.20 17.07 -30.70
CA LEU A 567 5.56 17.55 -30.51
C LEU A 567 6.38 17.64 -31.82
N SER A 568 6.11 16.76 -32.80
CA SER A 568 6.83 16.78 -34.09
C SER A 568 6.25 17.76 -35.11
N LYS A 569 4.98 18.14 -34.98
CA LYS A 569 4.29 19.07 -35.89
C LYS A 569 4.10 20.47 -35.32
N ALA A 570 4.57 20.73 -34.11
CA ALA A 570 4.54 22.08 -33.56
C ALA A 570 5.37 23.00 -34.47
N ASP A 571 4.68 23.91 -35.14
CA ASP A 571 5.24 25.08 -35.83
C ASP A 571 5.73 26.14 -34.83
N LYS A 572 5.52 25.88 -33.54
CA LYS A 572 5.83 26.75 -32.41
C LYS A 572 6.83 26.12 -31.46
N ASP A 573 7.58 27.00 -30.80
CA ASP A 573 8.38 26.60 -29.65
C ASP A 573 7.44 26.06 -28.55
N THR A 574 7.79 24.91 -27.99
CA THR A 574 6.91 24.16 -27.08
C THR A 574 7.56 24.01 -25.71
N VAL A 575 6.82 24.38 -24.67
CA VAL A 575 7.18 24.15 -23.27
C VAL A 575 6.41 22.93 -22.77
N VAL A 576 7.13 21.87 -22.40
CA VAL A 576 6.53 20.60 -21.96
C VAL A 576 6.79 20.36 -20.48
N ILE A 577 5.71 20.19 -19.73
CA ILE A 577 5.74 19.86 -18.31
C ILE A 577 5.49 18.36 -18.18
N VAL A 578 6.49 17.63 -17.71
CA VAL A 578 6.35 16.20 -17.41
C VAL A 578 6.13 16.08 -15.91
N HIS A 579 5.00 15.52 -15.50
CA HIS A 579 4.57 15.51 -14.11
C HIS A 579 3.93 14.18 -13.72
N SER A 580 3.76 13.96 -12.41
CA SER A 580 3.04 12.80 -11.88
C SER A 580 1.87 13.27 -11.03
N ALA A 581 0.66 12.81 -11.32
CA ALA A 581 -0.56 13.17 -10.60
C ALA A 581 -0.51 12.75 -9.12
N PHE A 582 0.27 11.72 -8.80
CA PHE A 582 0.46 11.24 -7.43
C PHE A 582 1.70 11.84 -6.73
N CYS A 583 2.22 12.97 -7.23
CA CYS A 583 3.34 13.69 -6.63
C CYS A 583 2.88 15.08 -6.15
N ASN A 584 3.07 15.38 -4.85
CA ASN A 584 2.63 16.65 -4.27
C ASN A 584 3.29 17.88 -4.92
N LYS A 585 4.59 17.80 -5.23
CA LYS A 585 5.30 18.87 -5.96
C LYS A 585 4.73 19.08 -7.36
N SER A 586 4.46 17.98 -8.07
CA SER A 586 3.81 18.03 -9.40
C SER A 586 2.42 18.66 -9.33
N ALA A 587 1.59 18.22 -8.39
CA ALA A 587 0.22 18.72 -8.26
C ALA A 587 0.17 20.22 -7.88
N ARG A 588 1.14 20.73 -7.12
CA ARG A 588 1.27 22.16 -6.78
C ARG A 588 1.71 23.01 -7.99
N ILE A 589 2.76 22.61 -8.69
CA ILE A 589 3.36 23.45 -9.75
C ILE A 589 2.46 23.64 -10.97
N LEU A 590 1.50 22.74 -11.21
CA LEU A 590 0.59 22.85 -12.37
C LEU A 590 -0.23 24.15 -12.39
N ALA A 591 -0.58 24.69 -11.22
CA ALA A 591 -1.29 25.97 -11.13
C ALA A 591 -0.39 27.13 -11.57
N ASP A 592 0.87 27.13 -11.13
CA ASP A 592 1.85 28.16 -11.51
C ASP A 592 2.16 28.08 -13.00
N ILE A 593 2.25 26.87 -13.57
CA ILE A 593 2.42 26.65 -15.01
C ILE A 593 1.26 27.24 -15.81
N LEU A 594 0.03 27.02 -15.36
CA LEU A 594 -1.16 27.57 -16.00
C LEU A 594 -1.11 29.11 -16.01
N VAL A 595 -0.73 29.73 -14.89
CA VAL A 595 -0.54 31.18 -14.77
C VAL A 595 0.58 31.68 -15.70
N MET A 596 1.74 31.03 -15.68
CA MET A 596 2.86 31.37 -16.57
C MET A 596 2.48 31.29 -18.04
N ALA A 597 1.77 30.24 -18.47
CA ALA A 597 1.32 30.08 -19.85
C ALA A 597 0.43 31.25 -20.31
N ARG A 598 -0.49 31.73 -19.44
CA ARG A 598 -1.30 32.92 -19.71
C ARG A 598 -0.45 34.19 -19.81
N MET A 599 0.50 34.36 -18.89
CA MET A 599 1.39 35.54 -18.87
C MET A 599 2.23 35.63 -20.15
N TYR A 600 2.83 34.53 -20.59
CA TYR A 600 3.57 34.48 -21.85
C TYR A 600 2.70 34.77 -23.07
N ARG A 601 1.49 34.20 -23.12
CA ARG A 601 0.50 34.51 -24.17
C ARG A 601 0.13 35.99 -24.17
N ALA A 602 -0.09 36.59 -23.01
CA ALA A 602 -0.38 38.02 -22.86
C ALA A 602 0.79 38.92 -23.28
N ALA A 603 2.03 38.46 -23.06
CA ALA A 603 3.24 39.12 -23.54
C ALA A 603 3.46 38.94 -25.06
N GLY A 604 2.58 38.22 -25.75
CA GLY A 604 2.66 37.96 -27.19
C GLY A 604 3.68 36.89 -27.59
N ALA A 605 4.13 36.05 -26.65
CA ALA A 605 5.01 34.93 -26.95
C ALA A 605 4.24 33.83 -27.69
N ASP A 606 4.74 33.38 -28.84
CA ASP A 606 4.13 32.30 -29.62
C ASP A 606 4.61 30.92 -29.14
N LEU A 607 4.20 30.57 -27.92
CA LEU A 607 4.56 29.33 -27.24
C LEU A 607 3.39 28.36 -27.15
N LEU A 608 3.64 27.07 -27.40
CA LEU A 608 2.73 25.99 -27.02
C LEU A 608 3.12 25.49 -25.63
N PHE A 609 2.24 25.60 -24.64
CA PHE A 609 2.42 24.92 -23.35
C PHE A 609 1.70 23.57 -23.39
N ALA A 610 2.38 22.51 -22.96
CA ALA A 610 1.83 21.17 -22.94
C ALA A 610 2.20 20.41 -21.67
N SER A 611 1.35 19.50 -21.21
CA SER A 611 1.56 18.71 -19.99
C SER A 611 1.43 17.21 -20.23
N ALA A 612 2.37 16.42 -19.72
CA ALA A 612 2.35 14.96 -19.75
C ALA A 612 2.31 14.37 -18.33
N GLU A 613 1.22 13.68 -18.01
CA GLU A 613 1.03 12.94 -16.76
C GLU A 613 1.63 11.54 -16.92
N THR A 614 2.57 11.11 -16.07
CA THR A 614 3.30 9.84 -16.20
C THR A 614 3.08 8.84 -15.06
N PHE A 615 2.12 9.04 -14.16
CA PHE A 615 1.87 8.14 -13.03
C PHE A 615 1.34 6.78 -13.49
N THR A 616 0.30 6.78 -14.32
CA THR A 616 -0.28 5.55 -14.88
C THR A 616 0.07 5.33 -16.34
N THR A 617 0.79 6.26 -16.95
CA THR A 617 0.87 6.40 -18.39
C THR A 617 2.30 6.33 -18.87
N GLN A 618 2.55 5.47 -19.87
CA GLN A 618 3.84 5.38 -20.55
C GLN A 618 3.76 6.08 -21.91
N TYR A 619 4.74 6.92 -22.21
CA TYR A 619 4.82 7.64 -23.48
C TYR A 619 5.86 6.98 -24.40
N PRO A 620 5.62 6.97 -25.72
CA PRO A 620 6.61 6.49 -26.69
C PRO A 620 7.83 7.45 -26.78
N VAL A 621 7.63 8.73 -26.45
CA VAL A 621 8.68 9.75 -26.41
C VAL A 621 9.60 9.52 -25.19
N LYS A 622 10.83 9.08 -25.46
CA LYS A 622 11.77 8.58 -24.43
C LYS A 622 12.06 9.57 -23.28
N TRP A 623 12.09 10.87 -23.56
CA TRP A 623 12.39 11.90 -22.55
C TRP A 623 11.18 12.32 -21.71
N ILE A 624 9.96 11.89 -22.09
CA ILE A 624 8.75 12.07 -21.26
C ILE A 624 8.71 10.96 -20.20
N ARG A 625 9.47 11.17 -19.12
CA ARG A 625 9.50 10.30 -17.94
C ARG A 625 9.69 11.13 -16.66
N ALA A 626 8.75 11.05 -15.71
CA ALA A 626 8.94 11.58 -14.36
C ALA A 626 9.31 10.43 -13.40
N THR A 627 10.60 10.27 -13.11
CA THR A 627 11.06 9.35 -12.06
C THR A 627 11.30 10.07 -10.72
N ASN A 628 11.68 11.36 -10.74
CA ASN A 628 12.12 12.12 -9.55
C ASN A 628 11.44 13.51 -9.42
N GLY A 629 10.12 13.59 -9.58
CA GLY A 629 9.37 14.87 -9.49
C GLY A 629 9.10 15.52 -10.86
N PRO A 630 8.45 16.70 -10.89
CA PRO A 630 8.09 17.36 -12.15
C PRO A 630 9.35 17.81 -12.89
N LYS A 631 9.28 17.87 -14.21
CA LYS A 631 10.34 18.35 -15.10
C LYS A 631 9.77 19.33 -16.12
N LEU A 632 10.58 20.29 -16.51
CA LEU A 632 10.27 21.26 -17.55
C LEU A 632 11.23 21.07 -18.72
N PHE A 633 10.69 20.98 -19.93
CA PHE A 633 11.45 20.90 -21.17
C PHE A 633 11.04 22.04 -22.10
N PHE A 634 12.01 22.55 -22.84
CA PHE A 634 11.81 23.48 -23.95
C PHE A 634 12.19 22.76 -25.26
N LEU A 635 11.27 22.74 -26.22
CA LEU A 635 11.46 22.13 -27.53
C LEU A 635 11.31 23.21 -28.59
N LYS A 636 12.40 23.51 -29.29
CA LYS A 636 12.38 24.47 -30.40
C LYS A 636 11.54 23.95 -31.57
N ALA A 637 10.80 24.84 -32.23
CA ALA A 637 10.02 24.50 -33.43
C ALA A 637 10.88 23.73 -34.47
N GLY A 638 10.38 22.59 -34.93
CA GLY A 638 11.08 21.70 -35.87
C GLY A 638 12.24 20.85 -35.29
N SER A 639 12.55 20.96 -34.00
CA SER A 639 13.52 20.08 -33.32
C SER A 639 12.84 18.85 -32.72
N SER A 640 13.58 17.75 -32.60
CA SER A 640 13.18 16.56 -31.82
C SER A 640 13.98 16.39 -30.52
N ILE A 641 14.94 17.28 -30.27
CA ILE A 641 15.83 17.27 -29.11
C ILE A 641 15.36 18.37 -28.15
N PRO A 642 14.83 18.01 -26.96
CA PRO A 642 14.44 18.99 -25.96
C PRO A 642 15.65 19.45 -25.14
N GLU A 643 15.56 20.67 -24.62
CA GLU A 643 16.41 21.19 -23.57
C GLU A 643 15.66 21.10 -22.23
N GLN A 644 16.28 20.55 -21.18
CA GLN A 644 15.64 20.43 -19.86
C GLN A 644 16.07 21.58 -18.95
N LEU A 645 15.17 22.03 -18.09
CA LEU A 645 15.56 22.80 -16.90
C LEU A 645 16.39 21.91 -15.96
N ASP A 646 17.59 22.36 -15.61
CA ASP A 646 18.44 21.72 -14.61
C ASP A 646 18.23 22.34 -13.23
N GLY A 647 18.30 21.51 -12.19
CA GLY A 647 18.18 21.95 -10.80
C GLY A 647 16.75 21.97 -10.27
N GLU A 648 16.48 22.88 -9.34
CA GLU A 648 15.17 22.98 -8.68
C GLU A 648 14.11 23.56 -9.63
N PHE A 649 12.95 22.94 -9.67
CA PHE A 649 11.82 23.42 -10.47
C PHE A 649 10.87 24.24 -9.61
N THR A 650 11.01 25.57 -9.70
CA THR A 650 10.11 26.58 -9.14
C THR A 650 9.54 27.46 -10.26
N ALA A 651 8.54 28.29 -9.96
CA ALA A 651 8.04 29.26 -10.94
C ALA A 651 9.15 30.23 -11.40
N THR A 652 10.05 30.62 -10.48
CA THR A 652 11.17 31.52 -10.76
C THR A 652 12.19 30.89 -11.70
N THR A 653 12.63 29.66 -11.43
CA THR A 653 13.60 28.97 -12.30
C THR A 653 13.00 28.62 -13.65
N ALA A 654 11.71 28.27 -13.70
CA ALA A 654 10.98 28.03 -14.93
C ALA A 654 10.91 29.26 -15.85
N VAL A 655 10.49 30.42 -15.32
CA VAL A 655 10.45 31.68 -16.09
C VAL A 655 11.85 32.08 -16.56
N SER A 656 12.85 31.99 -15.68
CA SER A 656 14.23 32.32 -16.06
C SER A 656 14.71 31.43 -17.21
N PHE A 657 14.41 30.13 -17.15
CA PHE A 657 14.76 29.19 -18.20
C PHE A 657 14.03 29.48 -19.51
N ILE A 658 12.71 29.66 -19.49
CA ILE A 658 11.92 29.97 -20.69
C ILE A 658 12.35 31.30 -21.31
N ASN A 659 12.51 32.36 -20.50
CA ASN A 659 13.01 33.66 -20.98
C ASN A 659 14.40 33.51 -21.65
N SER A 660 15.29 32.67 -21.12
CA SER A 660 16.61 32.44 -21.74
C SER A 660 16.54 31.80 -23.13
N LYS A 661 15.41 31.17 -23.49
CA LYS A 661 15.19 30.56 -24.80
C LYS A 661 14.47 31.49 -25.77
N LEU A 662 13.81 32.52 -25.27
CA LEU A 662 13.11 33.50 -26.09
C LEU A 662 14.09 34.55 -26.64
N PRO A 663 14.16 34.75 -27.97
CA PRO A 663 15.10 35.71 -28.55
C PRO A 663 14.69 37.17 -28.33
N ASN A 664 13.42 37.42 -28.02
CA ASN A 664 12.86 38.77 -27.93
C ASN A 664 12.42 39.11 -26.51
N VAL A 665 13.12 40.08 -25.93
CA VAL A 665 12.95 40.53 -24.54
C VAL A 665 11.54 41.07 -24.26
N GLN A 666 10.81 41.55 -25.27
CA GLN A 666 9.43 42.02 -25.08
C GLN A 666 8.45 40.91 -24.69
N HIS A 667 8.81 39.65 -24.96
CA HIS A 667 8.02 38.47 -24.60
C HIS A 667 8.40 37.89 -23.23
N HIS A 668 9.38 38.48 -22.55
CA HIS A 668 9.79 38.04 -21.23
C HIS A 668 8.75 38.42 -20.19
N ILE A 669 8.54 37.53 -19.23
CA ILE A 669 7.69 37.78 -18.07
C ILE A 669 8.52 37.76 -16.79
N THR A 670 7.97 38.32 -15.72
CA THR A 670 8.45 38.07 -14.36
C THR A 670 7.68 36.90 -13.77
N ALA A 671 8.35 36.06 -12.99
CA ALA A 671 7.68 34.93 -12.34
C ALA A 671 6.55 35.40 -11.42
N PRO A 672 5.41 34.68 -11.38
CA PRO A 672 4.36 34.97 -10.41
C PRO A 672 4.90 34.80 -8.97
N PRO A 673 4.38 35.55 -7.99
CA PRO A 673 4.78 35.40 -6.60
C PRO A 673 4.49 33.98 -6.11
N GLU A 674 5.50 33.29 -5.59
CA GLU A 674 5.36 31.93 -5.09
C GLU A 674 4.86 31.99 -3.63
N VAL A 675 3.66 31.44 -3.37
CA VAL A 675 3.17 31.30 -2.00
C VAL A 675 3.86 30.09 -1.39
N GLU A 676 4.99 30.33 -0.74
CA GLU A 676 5.79 29.29 -0.10
C GLU A 676 5.03 28.70 1.10
N GLN A 677 4.36 27.56 0.88
CA GLN A 677 3.77 26.77 1.96
C GLN A 677 4.82 25.80 2.50
N ILE A 678 5.28 26.06 3.74
CA ILE A 678 6.14 25.14 4.50
C ILE A 678 5.37 23.85 4.70
N VAL A 679 5.96 22.74 4.26
CA VAL A 679 5.40 21.41 4.51
C VAL A 679 5.67 21.07 5.98
N SER A 680 4.62 20.95 6.78
CA SER A 680 4.70 20.63 8.21
C SER A 680 3.55 19.70 8.60
N ASP A 681 3.86 18.66 9.35
CA ASP A 681 2.86 17.92 10.13
C ASP A 681 2.14 18.90 11.10
N PRO A 682 0.91 18.55 11.56
CA PRO A 682 0.22 19.34 12.56
C PRO A 682 1.06 19.46 13.83
N ILE A 683 1.02 20.63 14.47
CA ILE A 683 1.62 20.81 15.79
C ILE A 683 0.91 19.84 16.74
N PRO A 684 1.65 18.96 17.45
CA PRO A 684 1.03 17.97 18.32
C PRO A 684 0.30 18.68 19.47
N GLU A 685 -0.92 18.23 19.78
CA GLU A 685 -1.71 18.79 20.89
C GLU A 685 -1.02 18.63 22.25
N ARG A 686 -0.21 17.57 22.40
CA ARG A 686 0.63 17.30 23.56
C ARG A 686 2.05 16.98 23.14
N ASN A 687 3.02 17.55 23.86
CA ASN A 687 4.44 17.38 23.56
C ASN A 687 5.29 17.29 24.85
N ASP A 688 4.71 16.73 25.90
CA ASP A 688 5.28 16.57 27.24
C ASP A 688 5.87 15.18 27.51
N GLY A 689 5.82 14.28 26.52
CA GLY A 689 6.40 12.95 26.60
C GLY A 689 7.94 12.96 26.60
N PRO A 690 8.57 11.80 26.92
CA PRO A 690 10.04 11.68 26.98
C PRO A 690 10.77 12.00 25.66
N VAL A 691 10.10 11.78 24.52
CA VAL A 691 10.60 12.17 23.20
C VAL A 691 9.69 13.25 22.65
N LYS A 692 10.20 14.47 22.52
CA LYS A 692 9.45 15.60 21.95
C LYS A 692 9.30 15.44 20.44
N GLN A 693 8.11 15.65 19.92
CA GLN A 693 7.82 15.71 18.49
C GLN A 693 8.09 17.13 17.97
N ILE A 694 9.00 17.24 17.02
CA ILE A 694 9.29 18.47 16.27
C ILE A 694 8.59 18.36 14.93
N VAL A 695 7.91 19.42 14.54
CA VAL A 695 7.39 19.63 13.19
C VAL A 695 8.07 20.85 12.58
N ALA A 696 7.96 21.04 11.26
CA ALA A 696 8.64 22.15 10.59
C ALA A 696 8.25 23.52 11.20
N ASN A 697 6.97 23.71 11.53
CA ASN A 697 6.47 24.95 12.13
C ASN A 697 6.99 25.23 13.55
N THR A 698 7.48 24.22 14.27
CA THR A 698 8.03 24.38 15.62
C THR A 698 9.56 24.25 15.66
N PHE A 699 10.20 24.02 14.51
CA PHE A 699 11.63 23.72 14.43
C PHE A 699 12.48 24.86 15.01
N ASP A 700 12.21 26.10 14.60
CA ASP A 700 12.99 27.26 15.06
C ASP A 700 12.85 27.51 16.56
N GLU A 701 11.66 27.29 17.13
CA GLU A 701 11.40 27.51 18.55
C GLU A 701 12.00 26.39 19.41
N LEU A 702 11.74 25.14 19.04
CA LEU A 702 12.08 23.97 19.86
C LEU A 702 13.48 23.42 19.61
N VAL A 703 14.15 23.83 18.53
CA VAL A 703 15.50 23.38 18.17
C VAL A 703 16.49 24.55 18.21
N LEU A 704 16.27 25.59 17.42
CA LEU A 704 17.25 26.68 17.28
C LEU A 704 17.23 27.68 18.44
N ARG A 705 16.05 27.93 19.02
CA ARG A 705 15.84 28.87 20.14
C ARG A 705 15.49 28.18 21.44
N SER A 706 15.75 26.87 21.53
CA SER A 706 15.53 26.11 22.75
C SER A 706 16.35 26.67 23.91
N ASP A 707 15.77 26.67 25.10
CA ASP A 707 16.46 27.03 26.35
C ASP A 707 17.26 25.86 26.94
N LYS A 708 17.32 24.74 26.23
CA LYS A 708 18.04 23.50 26.56
C LYS A 708 18.91 23.03 25.39
N ASP A 709 19.82 22.10 25.69
CA ASP A 709 20.44 21.31 24.63
C ASP A 709 19.37 20.42 23.97
N VAL A 710 19.50 20.14 22.67
CA VAL A 710 18.52 19.34 21.91
C VAL A 710 19.21 18.19 21.21
N PHE A 711 18.79 16.96 21.51
CA PHE A 711 19.21 15.75 20.79
C PHE A 711 18.08 15.29 19.87
N LEU A 712 18.17 15.66 18.59
CA LEU A 712 17.12 15.52 17.59
C LEU A 712 17.39 14.37 16.62
N MET A 713 16.49 13.40 16.53
CA MET A 713 16.48 12.38 15.49
C MET A 713 15.48 12.73 14.37
N VAL A 714 15.99 13.05 13.18
CA VAL A 714 15.18 13.16 11.97
C VAL A 714 15.09 11.78 11.30
N SER A 715 13.88 11.26 11.16
CA SER A 715 13.61 9.89 10.70
C SER A 715 12.54 9.86 9.60
N ALA A 716 12.37 8.68 8.98
CA ALA A 716 11.33 8.43 7.98
C ALA A 716 10.55 7.15 8.32
N PRO A 717 9.21 7.08 8.13
CA PRO A 717 8.40 5.92 8.51
C PRO A 717 8.75 4.62 7.77
N TRP A 718 9.30 4.72 6.55
CA TRP A 718 9.71 3.60 5.72
C TRP A 718 11.16 3.15 5.98
N CYS A 719 11.92 3.88 6.79
CA CYS A 719 13.33 3.60 7.06
C CYS A 719 13.48 2.44 8.07
N GLY A 720 13.87 1.27 7.58
CA GLY A 720 14.05 0.08 8.43
C GLY A 720 15.11 0.26 9.53
N TYR A 721 16.20 0.96 9.22
CA TYR A 721 17.24 1.27 10.22
C TYR A 721 16.74 2.21 11.32
N CYS A 722 15.92 3.21 10.96
CA CYS A 722 15.26 4.09 11.92
C CYS A 722 14.40 3.28 12.90
N LYS A 723 13.63 2.30 12.39
CA LYS A 723 12.83 1.38 13.23
C LYS A 723 13.71 0.55 14.17
N LYS A 724 14.91 0.13 13.74
CA LYS A 724 15.86 -0.66 14.55
C LYS A 724 16.45 0.15 15.71
N ILE A 725 16.83 1.41 15.48
CA ILE A 725 17.46 2.27 16.50
C ILE A 725 16.44 2.78 17.52
N ARG A 726 15.21 3.00 17.06
CA ARG A 726 14.16 3.65 17.84
C ARG A 726 13.99 3.12 19.28
N PRO A 727 14.01 1.80 19.56
CA PRO A 727 13.91 1.32 20.94
C PRO A 727 14.99 1.86 21.88
N ALA A 728 16.25 1.86 21.45
CA ALA A 728 17.35 2.38 22.25
C ALA A 728 17.24 3.90 22.44
N PHE A 729 16.85 4.62 21.38
CA PHE A 729 16.65 6.07 21.44
C PHE A 729 15.54 6.45 22.44
N PHE A 730 14.46 5.68 22.46
CA PHE A 730 13.32 5.90 23.35
C PHE A 730 13.62 5.56 24.82
N ARG A 731 14.35 4.48 25.08
CA ARG A 731 14.82 4.17 26.44
C ARG A 731 15.79 5.22 26.96
N PHE A 732 16.71 5.70 26.11
CA PHE A 732 17.58 6.83 26.45
C PHE A 732 16.77 8.09 26.80
N ALA A 733 15.79 8.46 25.98
CA ALA A 733 14.92 9.60 26.22
C ALA A 733 14.16 9.50 27.54
N ARG A 734 13.67 8.30 27.89
CA ARG A 734 13.04 8.03 29.19
C ARG A 734 14.00 8.17 30.36
N ALA A 735 15.22 7.65 30.23
CA ALA A 735 16.23 7.81 31.27
C ALA A 735 16.53 9.30 31.53
N VAL A 736 16.64 10.11 30.46
CA VAL A 736 16.79 11.57 30.56
C VAL A 736 15.57 12.21 31.25
N ALA A 737 14.36 11.89 30.80
CA ALA A 737 13.13 12.45 31.36
C ALA A 737 12.89 12.06 32.84
N ALA A 738 13.31 10.87 33.26
CA ALA A 738 13.17 10.38 34.63
C ALA A 738 14.17 11.02 35.61
N ASN A 739 15.25 11.63 35.12
CA ASN A 739 16.24 12.33 35.94
C ASN A 739 16.02 13.85 35.86
N PRO A 740 15.61 14.52 36.96
CA PRO A 740 15.29 15.96 36.92
C PRO A 740 16.45 16.86 36.47
N ALA A 741 17.71 16.52 36.79
CA ALA A 741 18.87 17.30 36.38
C ALA A 741 19.12 17.17 34.88
N ALA A 742 19.02 15.95 34.35
CA ALA A 742 19.16 15.70 32.92
C ALA A 742 18.00 16.32 32.12
N ALA A 743 16.76 16.17 32.58
CA ALA A 743 15.57 16.75 31.96
C ALA A 743 15.58 18.29 31.94
N ALA A 744 16.24 18.94 32.90
CA ALA A 744 16.41 20.40 32.91
C ALA A 744 17.47 20.87 31.89
N LEU A 745 18.43 20.01 31.51
CA LEU A 745 19.50 20.32 30.58
C LEU A 745 19.17 19.98 29.12
N LEU A 746 18.52 18.84 28.88
CA LEU A 746 18.46 18.20 27.57
C LEU A 746 17.02 17.83 27.19
N ASP A 747 16.61 18.26 26.01
CA ASP A 747 15.44 17.71 25.34
C ASP A 747 15.86 16.65 24.32
N VAL A 748 15.28 15.46 24.42
CA VAL A 748 15.40 14.41 23.41
C VAL A 748 14.20 14.51 22.49
N ALA A 749 14.43 14.64 21.19
CA ALA A 749 13.41 15.02 20.24
C ALA A 749 13.49 14.20 18.94
N LYS A 750 12.39 14.16 18.19
CA LYS A 750 12.29 13.52 16.88
C LYS A 750 11.54 14.37 15.87
N MET A 751 11.79 14.14 14.59
CA MET A 751 11.10 14.79 13.47
C MET A 751 10.87 13.80 12.34
N ASN A 752 9.70 13.88 11.69
CA ASN A 752 9.39 13.11 10.48
C ASN A 752 9.84 13.91 9.25
N GLY A 753 11.03 13.62 8.73
CA GLY A 753 11.61 14.40 7.62
C GLY A 753 10.77 14.41 6.34
N PRO A 754 10.16 13.28 5.91
CA PRO A 754 9.30 13.26 4.71
C PRO A 754 8.10 14.23 4.70
N THR A 755 7.58 14.60 5.86
CA THR A 755 6.39 15.47 6.01
C THR A 755 6.70 16.80 6.68
N ASN A 756 7.97 17.06 6.98
CA ASN A 756 8.40 18.31 7.61
C ASN A 756 9.66 18.84 6.92
N GLU A 757 9.52 20.01 6.31
CA GLU A 757 10.59 20.71 5.62
C GLU A 757 11.45 21.52 6.59
N ILE A 758 12.78 21.34 6.53
CA ILE A 758 13.74 22.15 7.28
C ILE A 758 14.42 23.11 6.32
N LYS A 759 14.17 24.41 6.48
CA LYS A 759 14.72 25.45 5.60
C LYS A 759 16.12 25.93 5.98
N HIS A 760 16.58 25.60 7.18
CA HIS A 760 17.88 26.07 7.65
C HIS A 760 19.03 25.34 6.93
N PRO A 761 19.96 26.05 6.26
CA PRO A 761 20.98 25.43 5.41
C PRO A 761 21.95 24.50 6.17
N GLY A 762 22.16 24.76 7.47
CA GLY A 762 22.97 23.89 8.34
C GLY A 762 22.34 22.51 8.64
N PHE A 763 21.04 22.31 8.36
CA PHE A 763 20.28 21.11 8.72
C PHE A 763 19.87 20.29 7.49
N ALA A 764 20.83 20.00 6.62
CA ALA A 764 20.59 19.20 5.43
C ALA A 764 20.41 17.70 5.78
N VAL A 765 19.20 17.19 5.60
CA VAL A 765 18.89 15.76 5.76
C VAL A 765 19.30 15.00 4.49
N THR A 766 20.49 14.41 4.51
CA THR A 766 21.01 13.63 3.37
C THR A 766 20.65 12.14 3.46
N HIS A 767 20.16 11.68 4.61
CA HIS A 767 19.76 10.30 4.84
C HIS A 767 18.85 10.14 6.06
N TYR A 768 18.34 8.92 6.28
CA TYR A 768 17.56 8.59 7.47
C TYR A 768 18.17 7.39 8.23
N PRO A 769 18.18 7.41 9.58
CA PRO A 769 17.97 8.61 10.38
C PRO A 769 19.18 9.54 10.27
N THR A 770 18.96 10.83 10.49
CA THR A 770 20.01 11.79 10.80
C THR A 770 19.77 12.24 12.24
N ILE A 771 20.80 12.12 13.10
CA ILE A 771 20.70 12.51 14.50
C ILE A 771 21.65 13.67 14.73
N TRP A 772 21.14 14.75 15.30
CA TRP A 772 21.87 15.97 15.61
C TRP A 772 21.83 16.28 17.09
N PHE A 773 22.90 16.90 17.56
CA PHE A 773 22.95 17.57 18.86
C PHE A 773 23.14 19.06 18.63
N ILE A 774 22.27 19.85 19.23
CA ILE A 774 22.26 21.31 19.14
C ILE A 774 22.45 21.83 20.56
N ARG A 775 23.51 22.61 20.78
CA ARG A 775 23.74 23.22 22.10
C ARG A 775 22.80 24.40 22.30
N LYS A 776 22.39 24.60 23.54
CA LYS A 776 21.66 25.81 23.95
C LYS A 776 22.39 27.06 23.46
N GLY A 777 21.71 27.88 22.65
CA GLY A 777 22.24 29.15 22.12
C GLY A 777 23.12 29.03 20.87
N GLU A 778 23.31 27.82 20.33
CA GLU A 778 24.00 27.58 19.05
C GLU A 778 23.01 27.20 17.94
N THR A 779 23.33 27.52 16.69
CA THR A 779 22.49 27.23 15.51
C THR A 779 23.10 26.19 14.57
N GLU A 780 24.29 25.69 14.87
CA GLU A 780 24.98 24.69 14.06
C GLU A 780 24.80 23.29 14.66
N PRO A 781 24.34 22.30 13.88
CA PRO A 781 24.15 20.95 14.40
C PRO A 781 25.46 20.17 14.48
N ILE A 782 25.64 19.43 15.58
CA ILE A 782 26.69 18.43 15.72
C ILE A 782 26.11 17.07 15.35
N VAL A 783 26.59 16.48 14.26
CA VAL A 783 26.12 15.15 13.80
C VAL A 783 26.54 14.08 14.80
N PHE A 784 25.58 13.22 15.18
CA PHE A 784 25.82 12.08 16.05
C PHE A 784 26.84 11.10 15.45
N SER A 785 27.84 10.73 16.23
CA SER A 785 28.80 9.69 15.91
C SER A 785 29.01 8.77 17.12
N GLY A 786 28.71 7.48 16.95
CA GLY A 786 28.80 6.51 18.02
C GLY A 786 27.84 5.33 17.84
N ARG A 787 27.79 4.47 18.85
CA ARG A 787 26.90 3.30 18.87
C ARG A 787 25.45 3.75 18.96
N SER A 788 24.56 3.17 18.16
CA SER A 788 23.12 3.44 18.24
C SER A 788 22.44 2.70 19.41
N THR A 789 23.06 2.75 20.60
CA THR A 789 22.59 2.17 21.86
C THR A 789 22.41 3.25 22.92
N GLU A 790 21.74 2.95 24.03
CA GLU A 790 21.56 3.90 25.15
C GLU A 790 22.91 4.41 25.68
N GLU A 791 23.89 3.52 25.83
CA GLU A 791 25.25 3.87 26.24
C GLU A 791 25.93 4.78 25.23
N GLY A 792 25.77 4.48 23.94
CA GLY A 792 26.37 5.27 22.86
C GLY A 792 25.78 6.67 22.77
N PHE A 793 24.46 6.80 22.92
CA PHE A 793 23.79 8.10 23.01
C PHE A 793 24.25 8.87 24.24
N LEU A 794 24.27 8.24 25.42
CA LEU A 794 24.73 8.88 26.65
C LEU A 794 26.18 9.34 26.55
N ALA A 795 27.09 8.51 26.03
CA ALA A 795 28.50 8.83 25.88
C ALA A 795 28.70 10.02 24.92
N PHE A 796 27.99 10.03 23.79
CA PHE A 796 28.04 11.14 22.85
C PHE A 796 27.50 12.44 23.46
N VAL A 797 26.32 12.39 24.08
CA VAL A 797 25.67 13.55 24.68
C VAL A 797 26.53 14.12 25.81
N LYS A 798 27.08 13.28 26.70
CA LYS A 798 28.02 13.73 27.76
C LYS A 798 29.23 14.47 27.21
N LYS A 799 29.73 14.08 26.04
CA LYS A 799 30.87 14.73 25.39
C LYS A 799 30.51 16.12 24.81
N GLN A 800 29.27 16.30 24.36
CA GLN A 800 28.86 17.51 23.63
C GLN A 800 28.08 18.52 24.48
N ALA A 801 27.47 18.08 25.58
CA ALA A 801 26.56 18.87 26.39
C ALA A 801 27.19 20.13 26.99
N THR A 802 26.39 21.17 27.14
CA THR A 802 26.79 22.44 27.77
C THR A 802 27.09 22.28 29.26
N ASN A 803 26.46 21.31 29.93
CA ASN A 803 26.76 20.93 31.32
C ASN A 803 26.77 19.40 31.53
N PRO A 804 27.88 18.70 31.22
CA PRO A 804 27.95 17.24 31.32
C PRO A 804 27.65 16.67 32.71
N ALA A 805 27.89 17.42 33.78
CA ALA A 805 27.68 16.97 35.15
C ALA A 805 26.19 16.69 35.48
N ALA A 806 25.26 17.34 34.80
CA ALA A 806 23.82 17.10 35.00
C ALA A 806 23.35 15.76 34.40
N LEU A 807 24.19 15.09 33.62
CA LEU A 807 23.94 13.76 33.03
C LEU A 807 24.53 12.63 33.88
N GLU A 808 25.15 12.95 35.01
CA GLU A 808 25.65 11.95 35.95
C GLU A 808 24.50 11.21 36.65
N GLY A 809 24.65 9.89 36.83
CA GLY A 809 23.63 9.05 37.43
C GLY A 809 22.52 8.57 36.48
N LEU A 810 22.58 8.89 35.18
CA LEU A 810 21.73 8.24 34.17
C LEU A 810 22.12 6.75 34.06
N ALA A 811 21.23 5.86 34.50
CA ALA A 811 21.41 4.42 34.35
C ALA A 811 20.96 3.99 32.95
N THR A 812 21.85 3.36 32.18
CA THR A 812 21.48 2.63 30.96
C THR A 812 21.35 1.15 31.29
N THR A 813 20.54 0.41 30.53
CA THR A 813 20.42 -1.04 30.74
C THR A 813 21.78 -1.73 30.53
N PRO A 814 22.33 -2.44 31.53
CA PRO A 814 23.63 -3.09 31.39
C PRO A 814 23.64 -4.07 30.23
N ARG A 815 24.61 -3.89 29.33
CA ARG A 815 24.84 -4.78 28.21
C ARG A 815 25.08 -6.23 28.70
N PRO A 816 24.49 -7.26 28.06
CA PRO A 816 24.99 -8.62 28.25
C PRO A 816 26.46 -8.71 27.83
N PRO A 817 27.32 -9.44 28.57
CA PRO A 817 28.74 -9.50 28.28
C PRO A 817 29.00 -9.93 26.83
N SER A 818 29.94 -9.26 26.16
CA SER A 818 30.40 -9.65 24.83
C SER A 818 30.76 -11.13 24.84
N ARG A 819 30.06 -11.95 24.03
CA ARG A 819 30.37 -13.37 23.90
C ARG A 819 31.75 -13.49 23.27
N ALA A 820 32.59 -14.40 23.78
CA ALA A 820 33.84 -14.73 23.12
C ALA A 820 33.57 -15.11 21.66
N LYS A 821 34.20 -14.41 20.73
CA LYS A 821 33.97 -14.61 19.30
C LYS A 821 34.45 -16.02 18.91
N PRO A 822 33.62 -16.82 18.22
CA PRO A 822 34.05 -18.13 17.73
C PRO A 822 35.25 -17.98 16.78
N SER A 823 36.18 -18.93 16.79
CA SER A 823 37.24 -18.95 15.78
C SER A 823 36.65 -19.15 14.38
N MET A 824 37.37 -18.78 13.32
CA MET A 824 36.91 -19.01 11.93
C MET A 824 36.60 -20.51 11.68
N LYS A 825 37.34 -21.40 12.34
CA LYS A 825 37.11 -22.85 12.29
C LYS A 825 35.83 -23.27 13.01
N ASP A 826 35.53 -22.65 14.15
CA ASP A 826 34.28 -22.91 14.89
C ASP A 826 33.07 -22.39 14.11
N LEU A 827 33.17 -21.20 13.51
CA LEU A 827 32.14 -20.62 12.64
C LEU A 827 31.85 -21.53 11.44
N GLN A 828 32.89 -22.03 10.78
CA GLN A 828 32.78 -22.96 9.66
C GLN A 828 32.05 -24.25 10.06
N ASN A 829 32.33 -24.78 11.25
CA ASN A 829 31.67 -25.98 11.76
C ASN A 829 30.21 -25.74 12.17
N GLN A 830 29.87 -24.54 12.65
CA GLN A 830 28.51 -24.21 13.12
C GLN A 830 27.57 -23.76 12.01
N THR A 831 28.08 -22.98 11.05
CA THR A 831 27.24 -22.27 10.06
C THR A 831 27.50 -22.70 8.62
N GLY A 832 28.55 -23.49 8.39
CA GLY A 832 28.98 -23.84 7.03
C GLY A 832 29.81 -22.75 6.33
N SER A 833 30.07 -21.61 6.98
CA SER A 833 30.96 -20.54 6.48
C SER A 833 31.93 -20.09 7.59
N PRO A 834 33.20 -19.77 7.27
CA PRO A 834 34.15 -19.23 8.23
C PRO A 834 33.99 -17.72 8.44
N ILE A 835 33.01 -17.10 7.77
CA ILE A 835 32.80 -15.65 7.74
C ILE A 835 31.80 -15.23 8.81
N LEU A 836 32.20 -14.30 9.66
CA LEU A 836 31.35 -13.68 10.67
C LEU A 836 30.35 -12.72 10.02
N SER A 837 29.05 -12.91 10.27
CA SER A 837 28.04 -11.92 9.88
C SER A 837 28.01 -10.79 10.90
N VAL A 838 28.28 -9.57 10.46
CA VAL A 838 28.25 -8.34 11.26
C VAL A 838 27.04 -7.52 10.85
N ASP A 839 26.41 -6.87 11.83
CA ASP A 839 25.37 -5.88 11.58
C ASP A 839 25.73 -4.54 12.23
N SER A 840 24.87 -3.54 12.11
CA SER A 840 25.12 -2.20 12.67
C SER A 840 25.27 -2.18 14.19
N ASP A 841 24.67 -3.14 14.90
CA ASP A 841 24.71 -3.20 16.36
C ASP A 841 26.00 -3.87 16.80
N SER A 842 26.36 -4.98 16.12
CA SER A 842 27.55 -5.74 16.43
C SER A 842 28.82 -5.11 15.86
N PHE A 843 28.75 -4.20 14.89
CA PHE A 843 29.93 -3.58 14.26
C PHE A 843 30.93 -3.00 15.27
N TYR A 844 30.45 -2.23 16.25
CA TYR A 844 31.34 -1.62 17.23
C TYR A 844 32.06 -2.66 18.10
N ASP A 845 31.45 -3.82 18.32
CA ASP A 845 32.01 -4.89 19.15
C ASP A 845 32.85 -5.88 18.34
N ASP A 846 32.30 -6.30 17.23
CA ASP A 846 32.86 -7.32 16.35
C ASP A 846 34.05 -6.77 15.58
N VAL A 847 33.98 -5.50 15.15
CA VAL A 847 34.98 -4.86 14.31
C VAL A 847 35.91 -3.96 15.12
N LEU A 848 35.38 -3.02 15.92
CA LEU A 848 36.22 -2.01 16.56
C LEU A 848 36.84 -2.47 17.88
N GLU A 849 36.07 -3.15 18.73
CA GLU A 849 36.55 -3.75 19.98
C GLU A 849 37.05 -5.19 19.75
N ASN A 850 37.80 -5.39 18.66
CA ASN A 850 38.38 -6.67 18.32
C ASN A 850 39.83 -6.79 18.80
N ASP A 851 40.18 -7.94 19.37
CA ASP A 851 41.55 -8.29 19.77
C ASP A 851 42.34 -9.00 18.66
N LYS A 852 41.80 -8.98 17.43
CA LYS A 852 42.38 -9.55 16.21
C LYS A 852 42.32 -8.54 15.06
N ASP A 853 43.09 -8.78 14.00
CA ASP A 853 42.89 -8.07 12.74
C ASP A 853 41.55 -8.48 12.12
N MET A 854 40.93 -7.61 11.32
CA MET A 854 39.62 -7.85 10.72
C MET A 854 39.60 -7.45 9.24
N LEU A 855 39.16 -8.37 8.39
CA LEU A 855 38.76 -8.08 7.01
C LEU A 855 37.23 -8.07 6.93
N LEU A 856 36.63 -6.92 6.62
CA LEU A 856 35.19 -6.73 6.53
C LEU A 856 34.75 -6.44 5.09
N LEU A 857 33.83 -7.25 4.57
CA LEU A 857 33.12 -7.00 3.32
C LEU A 857 31.78 -6.33 3.61
N VAL A 858 31.58 -5.12 3.11
CA VAL A 858 30.28 -4.47 3.10
C VAL A 858 29.62 -4.65 1.72
N TYR A 859 28.45 -5.28 1.68
CA TYR A 859 27.77 -5.71 0.46
C TYR A 859 26.29 -5.29 0.42
N ALA A 860 25.65 -5.48 -0.74
CA ALA A 860 24.21 -5.34 -0.91
C ALA A 860 23.64 -6.55 -1.69
N PRO A 861 22.54 -7.20 -1.24
CA PRO A 861 22.04 -8.45 -1.84
C PRO A 861 21.63 -8.35 -3.32
N TRP A 862 21.23 -7.14 -3.76
CA TRP A 862 20.84 -6.86 -5.15
C TRP A 862 22.02 -6.50 -6.06
N CYS A 863 23.21 -6.24 -5.50
CA CYS A 863 24.36 -5.76 -6.27
C CYS A 863 25.03 -6.91 -7.05
N GLY A 864 25.08 -6.80 -8.38
CA GLY A 864 25.73 -7.77 -9.25
C GLY A 864 27.23 -7.93 -8.98
N HIS A 865 27.93 -6.86 -8.59
CA HIS A 865 29.36 -6.93 -8.22
C HIS A 865 29.59 -7.67 -6.90
N CYS A 866 28.70 -7.51 -5.92
CA CYS A 866 28.76 -8.27 -4.66
C CYS A 866 28.58 -9.76 -4.91
N LYS A 867 27.60 -10.15 -5.73
CA LYS A 867 27.36 -11.56 -6.09
C LYS A 867 28.57 -12.23 -6.76
N LYS A 868 29.37 -11.47 -7.52
CA LYS A 868 30.62 -11.96 -8.13
C LYS A 868 31.76 -12.11 -7.11
N LEU A 869 31.84 -11.22 -6.12
CA LEU A 869 32.88 -11.25 -5.10
C LEU A 869 32.60 -12.28 -3.99
N GLU A 870 31.33 -12.55 -3.68
CA GLU A 870 30.93 -13.48 -2.62
C GLU A 870 31.63 -14.85 -2.65
N PRO A 871 31.68 -15.60 -3.78
CA PRO A 871 32.37 -16.89 -3.80
C PRO A 871 33.88 -16.77 -3.56
N ILE A 872 34.51 -15.69 -4.03
CA ILE A 872 35.95 -15.41 -3.86
C ILE A 872 36.25 -15.06 -2.40
N TYR A 873 35.36 -14.30 -1.76
CA TYR A 873 35.49 -13.90 -0.37
C TYR A 873 35.28 -15.09 0.58
N GLU A 874 34.33 -15.99 0.28
CA GLU A 874 34.16 -17.28 0.97
C GLU A 874 35.36 -18.21 0.80
N GLU A 875 35.95 -18.28 -0.40
CA GLU A 875 37.17 -19.06 -0.64
C GLU A 875 38.34 -18.53 0.21
N PHE A 876 38.58 -17.22 0.19
CA PHE A 876 39.57 -16.58 1.05
C PHE A 876 39.35 -16.90 2.53
N GLY A 877 38.11 -16.79 3.01
CA GLY A 877 37.76 -17.12 4.40
C GLY A 877 38.09 -18.57 4.77
N LYS A 878 37.88 -19.52 3.86
CA LYS A 878 38.22 -20.95 4.08
C LYS A 878 39.72 -21.16 4.17
N LEU A 879 40.51 -20.56 3.28
CA LEU A 879 41.97 -20.62 3.34
C LEU A 879 42.52 -20.02 4.64
N ALA A 880 41.94 -18.90 5.08
CA ALA A 880 42.30 -18.28 6.35
C ALA A 880 41.93 -19.18 7.55
N ALA A 881 40.81 -19.91 7.49
CA ALA A 881 40.40 -20.82 8.56
C ALA A 881 41.29 -22.09 8.67
N GLU A 882 41.88 -22.55 7.56
CA GLU A 882 42.83 -23.68 7.54
C GLU A 882 44.20 -23.34 8.11
N SER A 883 44.61 -22.07 8.00
CA SER A 883 45.84 -21.57 8.60
C SER A 883 45.67 -21.37 10.11
N LYS A 884 46.47 -22.08 10.91
CA LYS A 884 46.45 -21.92 12.38
C LYS A 884 46.76 -20.48 12.80
N SER A 885 47.77 -19.87 12.19
CA SER A 885 48.19 -18.50 12.52
C SER A 885 47.16 -17.45 12.10
N ALA A 886 46.52 -17.59 10.94
CA ALA A 886 45.44 -16.68 10.54
C ALA A 886 44.17 -16.89 11.39
N SER A 887 43.77 -18.13 11.68
CA SER A 887 42.60 -18.45 12.51
C SER A 887 42.70 -17.89 13.94
N GLU A 888 43.91 -17.80 14.49
CA GLU A 888 44.17 -17.23 15.81
C GLU A 888 44.22 -15.68 15.81
N ALA A 889 44.58 -15.03 14.69
CA ALA A 889 44.90 -13.60 14.68
C ALA A 889 44.09 -12.73 13.69
N LEU A 890 43.26 -13.33 12.82
CA LEU A 890 42.41 -12.66 11.84
C LEU A 890 40.94 -13.06 12.02
N VAL A 891 40.03 -12.12 11.78
CA VAL A 891 38.60 -12.35 11.60
C VAL A 891 38.22 -11.93 10.18
N VAL A 892 37.46 -12.77 9.48
CA VAL A 892 36.87 -12.43 8.19
C VAL A 892 35.38 -12.26 8.41
N ALA A 893 34.85 -11.08 8.05
CA ALA A 893 33.46 -10.72 8.29
C ALA A 893 32.77 -10.16 7.04
N LYS A 894 31.44 -10.19 7.06
CA LYS A 894 30.59 -9.52 6.07
C LYS A 894 29.42 -8.79 6.73
N MET A 895 29.04 -7.64 6.18
CA MET A 895 27.90 -6.82 6.61
C MET A 895 27.05 -6.44 5.41
N ASP A 896 25.74 -6.68 5.49
CA ASP A 896 24.77 -6.13 4.53
C ASP A 896 24.62 -4.63 4.79
N GLY A 897 25.33 -3.81 4.02
CA GLY A 897 25.29 -2.36 4.14
C GLY A 897 24.08 -1.70 3.46
N ALA A 898 23.25 -2.47 2.76
CA ALA A 898 21.94 -1.99 2.31
C ALA A 898 20.91 -2.05 3.44
N ALA A 899 21.03 -3.03 4.34
CA ALA A 899 20.17 -3.19 5.52
C ALA A 899 20.73 -2.50 6.78
N ASN A 900 22.05 -2.29 6.85
CA ASN A 900 22.74 -1.73 8.02
C ASN A 900 23.53 -0.48 7.64
N ARG A 901 23.41 0.58 8.45
CA ARG A 901 24.17 1.81 8.28
C ARG A 901 24.94 2.13 9.55
N LEU A 902 26.14 2.69 9.39
CA LEU A 902 26.95 3.19 10.50
C LEU A 902 26.83 4.71 10.55
N PRO A 903 26.58 5.30 11.73
CA PRO A 903 26.37 6.75 11.87
C PRO A 903 27.65 7.58 11.72
N ASP A 904 28.82 6.97 11.92
CA ASP A 904 30.11 7.67 11.80
C ASP A 904 30.51 7.86 10.33
N GLU A 905 30.72 9.11 9.90
CA GLU A 905 31.14 9.46 8.53
C GLU A 905 32.44 8.77 8.11
N LYS A 906 33.32 8.42 9.06
CA LYS A 906 34.55 7.68 8.75
C LYS A 906 34.29 6.25 8.24
N TYR A 907 33.09 5.72 8.47
CA TYR A 907 32.61 4.42 7.98
C TYR A 907 31.52 4.57 6.92
N LYS A 908 31.48 5.71 6.22
CA LYS A 908 30.54 5.92 5.13
C LYS A 908 30.90 5.09 3.91
N VAL A 909 30.00 4.16 3.57
CA VAL A 909 30.11 3.34 2.36
C VAL A 909 29.47 4.09 1.20
N THR A 910 30.28 4.47 0.21
CA THR A 910 29.83 5.18 -1.00
C THR A 910 29.50 4.25 -2.18
N GLY A 911 29.73 2.95 -2.02
CA GLY A 911 29.41 1.95 -3.06
C GLY A 911 29.67 0.52 -2.63
N PHE A 912 29.08 -0.44 -3.35
CA PHE A 912 29.18 -1.86 -3.06
C PHE A 912 29.85 -2.64 -4.21
N PRO A 913 30.65 -3.67 -3.93
CA PRO A 913 31.16 -4.03 -2.60
C PRO A 913 32.27 -3.07 -2.14
N THR A 914 32.36 -2.86 -0.83
CA THR A 914 33.51 -2.21 -0.17
C THR A 914 34.17 -3.22 0.76
N VAL A 915 35.50 -3.36 0.67
CA VAL A 915 36.27 -4.22 1.57
C VAL A 915 37.21 -3.35 2.39
N TRP A 916 37.17 -3.53 3.71
CA TRP A 916 38.00 -2.82 4.67
C TRP A 916 38.84 -3.76 5.50
N PHE A 917 40.05 -3.33 5.83
CA PHE A 917 40.91 -3.99 6.80
C PHE A 917 41.06 -3.10 8.04
N PHE A 918 40.78 -3.67 9.21
CA PHE A 918 40.99 -3.02 10.50
C PHE A 918 42.12 -3.76 11.21
N LYS A 919 43.15 -3.01 11.61
CA LYS A 919 44.21 -3.55 12.47
C LYS A 919 43.67 -3.75 13.88
N LYS A 920 44.15 -4.77 14.58
CA LYS A 920 43.88 -4.98 16.00
C LYS A 920 44.08 -3.67 16.79
N GLY A 921 43.04 -3.24 17.51
CA GLY A 921 43.07 -2.00 18.32
C GLY A 921 43.03 -0.69 17.55
N SER A 922 42.83 -0.71 16.23
CA SER A 922 42.68 0.47 15.37
C SER A 922 41.22 0.62 14.92
N ASP A 923 40.68 1.82 15.05
CA ASP A 923 39.34 2.17 14.57
C ASP A 923 39.33 2.68 13.11
N THR A 924 40.50 2.86 12.50
CA THR A 924 40.68 3.41 11.16
C THR A 924 40.74 2.28 10.12
N PRO A 925 39.82 2.25 9.14
CA PRO A 925 39.80 1.22 8.10
C PRO A 925 40.80 1.53 6.99
N ILE A 926 41.46 0.48 6.49
CA ILE A 926 42.26 0.52 5.27
C ILE A 926 41.41 -0.05 4.13
N LYS A 927 41.13 0.76 3.10
CA LYS A 927 40.30 0.34 1.97
C LYS A 927 41.08 -0.55 1.00
N PHE A 928 40.48 -1.68 0.65
CA PHE A 928 41.01 -2.57 -0.37
C PHE A 928 40.83 -1.95 -1.77
N MET A 929 41.95 -1.79 -2.47
CA MET A 929 42.01 -1.25 -3.84
C MET A 929 42.64 -2.25 -4.83
N GLY A 930 42.88 -3.49 -4.42
CA GLY A 930 43.51 -4.53 -5.23
C GLY A 930 42.53 -5.33 -6.10
N GLU A 931 43.07 -6.32 -6.81
CA GLU A 931 42.26 -7.23 -7.63
C GLU A 931 41.35 -8.09 -6.76
N ARG A 932 40.06 -8.17 -7.14
CA ARG A 932 39.03 -8.95 -6.43
C ARG A 932 39.18 -10.46 -6.67
N THR A 933 40.35 -11.00 -6.37
CA THR A 933 40.71 -12.42 -6.44
C THR A 933 41.15 -12.89 -5.05
N THR A 934 41.14 -14.21 -4.82
CA THR A 934 41.58 -14.81 -3.55
C THR A 934 43.03 -14.42 -3.23
N ASN A 935 43.89 -14.35 -4.26
CA ASN A 935 45.29 -13.92 -4.13
C ASN A 935 45.38 -12.43 -3.81
N GLY A 936 44.59 -11.58 -4.46
CA GLY A 936 44.56 -10.15 -4.18
C GLY A 936 44.14 -9.83 -2.74
N LEU A 937 43.12 -10.54 -2.22
CA LEU A 937 42.71 -10.44 -0.83
C LEU A 937 43.80 -10.93 0.13
N ALA A 938 44.43 -12.06 -0.18
CA ALA A 938 45.52 -12.61 0.63
C ALA A 938 46.74 -11.69 0.71
N SER A 939 47.20 -11.16 -0.43
CA SER A 939 48.31 -10.20 -0.46
C SER A 939 47.98 -8.93 0.31
N PHE A 940 46.76 -8.42 0.17
CA PHE A 940 46.32 -7.24 0.91
C PHE A 940 46.28 -7.45 2.42
N VAL A 941 45.75 -8.58 2.88
CA VAL A 941 45.75 -8.93 4.31
C VAL A 941 47.17 -9.10 4.82
N GLN A 942 48.04 -9.84 4.12
CA GLN A 942 49.44 -10.01 4.50
C GLN A 942 50.22 -8.70 4.58
N GLN A 943 49.92 -7.75 3.69
CA GLN A 943 50.57 -6.43 3.68
C GLN A 943 50.17 -5.56 4.88
N ASN A 944 48.94 -5.70 5.36
CA ASN A 944 48.37 -4.80 6.36
C ASN A 944 48.27 -5.42 7.76
N ALA A 945 48.43 -6.74 7.88
CA ALA A 945 48.32 -7.46 9.14
C ALA A 945 49.35 -7.01 10.18
N THR A 946 48.92 -7.03 11.44
CA THR A 946 49.76 -6.77 12.60
C THR A 946 50.69 -7.95 12.91
N THR A 947 50.34 -9.15 12.47
CA THR A 947 51.17 -10.37 12.56
C THR A 947 51.24 -11.09 11.22
N LYS A 948 52.36 -11.78 10.96
CA LYS A 948 52.51 -12.56 9.72
C LYS A 948 51.70 -13.85 9.81
N PHE A 949 50.90 -14.12 8.77
CA PHE A 949 50.11 -15.35 8.65
C PHE A 949 50.78 -16.33 7.66
N ASP A 950 50.80 -17.61 8.02
CA ASP A 950 51.17 -18.71 7.13
C ASP A 950 49.93 -19.21 6.38
N MET A 951 49.57 -18.53 5.28
CA MET A 951 48.37 -18.81 4.50
C MET A 951 48.78 -19.42 3.15
N LYS A 952 48.36 -20.66 2.88
CA LYS A 952 48.60 -21.33 1.59
C LYS A 952 47.62 -20.78 0.56
N VAL A 953 48.09 -19.87 -0.27
CA VAL A 953 47.31 -19.29 -1.37
C VAL A 953 47.55 -20.15 -2.61
N PRO A 954 46.52 -20.73 -3.24
CA PRO A 954 46.69 -21.47 -4.50
C PRO A 954 47.24 -20.56 -5.61
N ASP A 955 48.18 -21.06 -6.41
CA ASP A 955 48.57 -20.41 -7.66
C ASP A 955 47.38 -20.48 -8.64
N ALA A 956 46.67 -19.38 -8.83
CA ALA A 956 45.64 -19.29 -9.85
C ALA A 956 46.29 -19.08 -11.24
N PRO A 957 45.75 -19.68 -12.31
CA PRO A 957 46.31 -19.57 -13.66
C PRO A 957 46.26 -18.11 -14.16
N ALA A 958 47.29 -17.74 -14.93
CA ALA A 958 47.48 -16.40 -15.46
C ALA A 958 46.23 -15.84 -16.17
N PRO A 959 45.91 -14.54 -16.00
CA PRO A 959 44.75 -13.94 -16.61
C PRO A 959 44.86 -13.93 -18.14
N ALA A 960 43.82 -14.39 -18.82
CA ALA A 960 43.65 -14.12 -20.24
C ALA A 960 43.38 -12.61 -20.41
N LEU A 961 44.22 -11.95 -21.20
CA LEU A 961 44.01 -10.58 -21.68
C LEU A 961 42.68 -10.53 -22.45
N VAL A 962 41.64 -9.99 -21.83
CA VAL A 962 40.43 -9.56 -22.52
C VAL A 962 40.52 -8.05 -22.64
N SER A 963 40.66 -7.58 -23.88
CA SER A 963 40.62 -6.17 -24.25
C SER A 963 39.32 -5.53 -23.77
N GLN A 964 39.44 -4.34 -23.18
CA GLN A 964 38.30 -3.53 -22.78
C GLN A 964 37.51 -3.04 -24.00
N PRO A 965 36.18 -3.14 -24.02
CA PRO A 965 35.33 -2.15 -24.65
C PRO A 965 35.12 -0.97 -23.70
N ALA A 966 35.20 0.25 -24.23
CA ALA A 966 34.94 1.49 -23.51
C ALA A 966 33.56 1.50 -22.82
N PRO A 967 33.39 2.24 -21.71
CA PRO A 967 32.13 2.26 -20.95
C PRO A 967 31.03 2.96 -21.75
N ALA A 968 30.00 2.19 -22.14
CA ALA A 968 28.69 2.75 -22.44
C ALA A 968 27.98 3.02 -21.11
N THR A 969 27.71 4.30 -20.87
CA THR A 969 26.67 4.91 -20.02
C THR A 969 25.93 4.01 -19.04
N ASN A 970 26.04 4.37 -17.75
CA ASN A 970 25.21 3.91 -16.64
C ASN A 970 23.73 4.21 -16.90
N ASP A 971 22.92 3.17 -17.04
CA ASP A 971 21.48 3.20 -16.76
C ASP A 971 21.19 2.13 -15.70
N GLY A 972 20.77 2.58 -14.51
CA GLY A 972 20.26 1.76 -13.43
C GLY A 972 19.04 2.46 -12.77
N PRO A 973 18.10 1.67 -12.22
CA PRO A 973 16.66 1.96 -12.12
C PRO A 973 16.26 3.11 -11.19
#